data_AF-A0A1Y4SEM3-F1
#
_entry.id   AF-A0A1Y4SEM3-F1
#
_cell.length_a   1.000
_cell.length_b   1.000
_cell.length_c   1.000
_cell.angle_alpha   90.00
_cell.angle_beta   90.00
_cell.angle_gamma   90.00
#
_symmetry.space_group_name_H-M   'P 1'
#
loop_
_entity.id
_entity.type
_entity.pdbx_description
1 polymer ?
#
loop_
_entity_poly.entity_id
_entity_poly.type
_entity_poly.pdbx_seq_one_letter_code
_entity_poly.pdbx_strand_id
1 'polypeptide(L)'
;MEKKERDIILEIEGECGPKYEKIETFLTSPLRNVYYNAFRMTEHVIRMSEEHEKGRYERLYNIISFMGERGTGKTSAMSSFTDALKSFDEKKYREFIKGYTGDQEAADSEESSLPKTRFVVLENIDASLLENKEDIFEVVLAKMLEKLVERMQNGGGYAQDTLHFQNMKLIQDFESICKNKRNLELREKERYGEGLSFVELLRNLSGSMALRESFGRLVPEFLHMLSADSGREAGRREESFLVLNIDDLDLNKERGFDMLEQIHRYFMVPHVLIYLAVSESQLTDICAKHFSGIYEDSGSLARSYADKVLPVSQRIYMPVLLAKKKNIYVEKKVLGQDRQEDPNDYDIKETILWKIAHRTFVYFDGCGLKTHFYEPENIRELTNLYRILQSMKKLSLEGCSIYLRTENENKVKFPNNASLLETSEINYDVLLDDIYNRLAGSRLSKSQLKYFQRLYREDISRQGERFLHYIWERCQEEPYYSESTGQGYSLGEVLRGMYHMGRVSEEEKPLIHCFMALETALLTRLYIRSLYHPETKVRNRARKELLDSVGGSVVGSWGNYLLPVLEDNSEVDEGSSYKMGYMKILSRTGGRILTQKRPRSWNLDSFLSMLGKNNLLKVLELLLMCVTNWGVEYRSGSACVMTIKKASRKSENDEDETDLFRKEDAGNAVYIEYMNRNITCDVWGFVVNSARYEQFFSELHEALVTAISRCFDAESKAELEGIRNVIKKNSLLEEYKEWERAYGYAVLPFYNVDMLYNMEKRVRRECKKKYPTGVGVRKREIYDAVLDVYESMKIQLNKEDGFYKDKFSSWTSLEKAYSMCPYIQYTIGEKKEQLYKELKDVFMQFIYERAVYVDETRERGVEVPSEIEGF
;
A
#
# COMPACT_ATOMS: atom_id res chain seq x y z
N MET A 1 -24.35 16.57 22.65
CA MET A 1 -24.39 15.15 22.21
C MET A 1 -23.53 15.03 20.97
N GLU A 2 -22.35 14.44 21.07
CA GLU A 2 -21.54 14.09 19.90
C GLU A 2 -22.34 13.05 19.09
N LYS A 3 -22.81 13.42 17.89
CA LYS A 3 -23.35 12.45 16.94
C LYS A 3 -22.21 11.47 16.63
N LYS A 4 -22.26 10.24 17.18
CA LYS A 4 -21.41 9.14 16.71
C LYS A 4 -21.48 9.13 15.17
N GLU A 5 -20.34 9.30 14.50
CA GLU A 5 -20.28 9.13 13.04
C GLU A 5 -20.76 7.70 12.73
N ARG A 6 -21.84 7.60 11.95
CA ARG A 6 -22.37 6.30 11.50
C ARG A 6 -21.38 5.65 10.54
N ASP A 7 -21.21 4.35 10.67
CA ASP A 7 -20.45 3.52 9.74
C ASP A 7 -21.06 3.61 8.33
N ILE A 8 -20.19 3.62 7.33
CA ILE A 8 -20.53 3.69 5.91
C ILE A 8 -20.17 2.35 5.30
N ILE A 9 -21.16 1.66 4.73
CA ILE A 9 -20.95 0.38 4.03
C ILE A 9 -20.97 0.65 2.52
N LEU A 10 -19.89 0.27 1.85
CA LEU A 10 -19.74 0.30 0.40
C LEU A 10 -20.12 -1.06 -0.20
N GLU A 11 -21.16 -1.04 -1.02
CA GLU A 11 -21.55 -2.17 -1.85
C GLU A 11 -20.84 -2.08 -3.20
N ILE A 12 -19.84 -2.94 -3.41
CA ILE A 12 -19.12 -3.04 -4.68
C ILE A 12 -19.89 -4.01 -5.60
N GLU A 13 -20.76 -3.45 -6.43
CA GLU A 13 -21.56 -4.20 -7.41
C GLU A 13 -20.75 -4.65 -8.64
N GLY A 14 -21.28 -5.60 -9.42
CA GLY A 14 -20.57 -6.28 -10.51
C GLY A 14 -20.26 -5.45 -11.77
N GLU A 15 -20.90 -4.29 -11.99
CA GLU A 15 -20.86 -3.56 -13.28
C GLU A 15 -19.85 -2.40 -13.35
N CYS A 16 -19.02 -2.37 -14.40
CA CYS A 16 -18.16 -1.21 -14.71
C CYS A 16 -19.01 -0.04 -15.22
N GLY A 17 -19.20 0.99 -14.39
CA GLY A 17 -19.91 2.18 -14.83
C GLY A 17 -20.30 3.13 -13.69
N PRO A 18 -20.93 4.26 -14.02
CA PRO A 18 -21.57 5.10 -13.01
C PRO A 18 -22.66 4.31 -12.28
N LYS A 19 -22.63 4.34 -10.95
CA LYS A 19 -23.70 3.77 -10.12
C LYS A 19 -24.90 4.73 -10.12
N TYR A 20 -26.08 4.23 -10.43
CA TYR A 20 -27.33 4.97 -10.35
C TYR A 20 -28.09 4.54 -9.10
N GLU A 21 -28.19 5.45 -8.14
CA GLU A 21 -28.91 5.24 -6.89
C GLU A 21 -30.34 5.76 -7.01
N LYS A 22 -31.29 5.06 -6.37
CA LYS A 22 -32.68 5.51 -6.30
C LYS A 22 -32.91 6.30 -5.02
N ILE A 23 -33.91 7.18 -5.00
CA ILE A 23 -34.20 8.04 -3.85
C ILE A 23 -34.41 7.25 -2.54
N GLU A 24 -34.94 6.03 -2.62
CA GLU A 24 -35.15 5.14 -1.49
C GLU A 24 -33.84 4.69 -0.82
N THR A 25 -32.74 4.65 -1.58
CA THR A 25 -31.41 4.26 -1.09
C THR A 25 -30.54 5.45 -0.70
N PHE A 26 -30.97 6.69 -0.99
CA PHE A 26 -30.17 7.89 -0.68
C PHE A 26 -29.86 8.03 0.81
N LEU A 27 -30.74 7.58 1.69
CA LEU A 27 -30.53 7.69 3.15
C LEU A 27 -29.39 6.79 3.65
N THR A 28 -29.25 5.61 3.05
CA THR A 28 -28.20 4.62 3.37
C THR A 28 -26.92 4.87 2.56
N SER A 29 -26.97 5.71 1.53
CA SER A 29 -25.84 6.02 0.67
C SER A 29 -24.67 6.69 1.42
N PRO A 30 -23.40 6.39 1.04
CA PRO A 30 -22.26 7.20 1.45
C PRO A 30 -22.39 8.68 1.03
N LEU A 31 -23.21 8.97 0.02
CA LEU A 31 -23.42 10.29 -0.55
C LEU A 31 -24.68 10.99 -0.04
N ARG A 32 -25.32 10.51 1.04
CA ARG A 32 -26.56 11.10 1.57
C ARG A 32 -26.52 12.62 1.77
N ASN A 33 -25.38 13.16 2.23
CA ASN A 33 -25.21 14.60 2.46
C ASN A 33 -25.19 15.37 1.12
N VAL A 34 -24.60 14.77 0.08
CA VAL A 34 -24.58 15.30 -1.29
C VAL A 34 -26.01 15.41 -1.82
N TYR A 35 -26.81 14.35 -1.67
CA TYR A 35 -28.22 14.35 -2.09
C TYR A 35 -29.08 15.35 -1.31
N TYR A 36 -28.88 15.44 0.01
CA TYR A 36 -29.58 16.43 0.83
C TYR A 36 -29.28 17.86 0.39
N ASN A 37 -28.00 18.19 0.19
CA ASN A 37 -27.60 19.52 -0.27
C ASN A 37 -28.15 19.82 -1.66
N ALA A 38 -28.15 18.83 -2.56
CA ALA A 38 -28.73 18.97 -3.90
C ALA A 38 -30.20 19.37 -3.83
N PHE A 39 -31.04 18.67 -3.05
CA PHE A 39 -32.44 19.06 -2.87
C PHE A 39 -32.60 20.48 -2.31
N ARG A 40 -31.85 20.84 -1.26
CA ARG A 40 -31.95 22.19 -0.65
C ARG A 40 -31.53 23.30 -1.61
N MET A 41 -30.55 23.05 -2.47
CA MET A 41 -30.11 24.01 -3.48
C MET A 41 -31.12 24.10 -4.61
N THR A 42 -31.73 23.00 -5.03
CA THR A 42 -32.85 23.01 -5.99
C THR A 42 -34.02 23.85 -5.47
N GLU A 43 -34.45 23.65 -4.22
CA GLU A 43 -35.50 24.45 -3.58
C GLU A 43 -35.15 25.94 -3.52
N HIS A 44 -33.89 26.27 -3.26
CA HIS A 44 -33.42 27.65 -3.26
C HIS A 44 -33.48 28.27 -4.67
N VAL A 45 -33.00 27.56 -5.70
CA VAL A 45 -33.01 28.04 -7.09
C VAL A 45 -34.44 28.23 -7.61
N ILE A 46 -35.36 27.31 -7.29
CA ILE A 46 -36.77 27.45 -7.68
C ILE A 46 -37.38 28.72 -7.09
N ARG A 47 -37.19 28.98 -5.79
CA ARG A 47 -37.65 30.22 -5.14
C ARG A 47 -37.02 31.46 -5.77
N MET A 48 -35.73 31.44 -6.07
CA MET A 48 -35.06 32.54 -6.78
C MET A 48 -35.65 32.79 -8.17
N SER A 49 -36.04 31.73 -8.90
CA SER A 49 -36.71 31.84 -10.19
C SER A 49 -38.04 32.58 -10.07
N GLU A 50 -38.88 32.21 -9.10
CA GLU A 50 -40.15 32.90 -8.85
C GLU A 50 -39.95 34.38 -8.48
N GLU A 51 -38.94 34.68 -7.64
CA GLU A 51 -38.65 36.06 -7.24
C GLU A 51 -38.07 36.90 -8.39
N HIS A 52 -37.32 36.28 -9.29
CA HIS A 52 -36.83 36.92 -10.52
C HIS A 52 -37.97 37.27 -11.47
N GLU A 53 -38.95 36.37 -11.65
CA GLU A 53 -40.15 36.66 -12.45
C GLU A 53 -41.00 37.78 -11.85
N LYS A 54 -41.01 37.90 -10.51
CA LYS A 54 -41.64 39.02 -9.78
C LYS A 54 -40.80 40.32 -9.85
N GLY A 55 -39.67 40.33 -10.56
CA GLY A 55 -38.79 41.49 -10.74
C GLY A 55 -37.96 41.87 -9.51
N ARG A 56 -37.85 40.99 -8.50
CA ARG A 56 -37.12 41.28 -7.25
C ARG A 56 -35.63 40.99 -7.32
N TYR A 57 -35.21 40.09 -8.22
CA TYR A 57 -33.80 39.84 -8.52
C TYR A 57 -33.46 40.28 -9.93
N GLU A 58 -32.32 40.94 -10.09
CA GLU A 58 -31.80 41.37 -11.39
C GLU A 58 -31.11 40.23 -12.17
N ARG A 59 -30.58 39.22 -11.46
CA ARG A 59 -29.90 38.06 -12.06
C ARG A 59 -30.41 36.75 -11.45
N LEU A 60 -30.69 35.80 -12.32
CA LEU A 60 -31.03 34.42 -11.97
C LEU A 60 -29.78 33.54 -12.03
N TYR A 61 -29.47 32.88 -10.92
CA TYR A 61 -28.42 31.87 -10.85
C TYR A 61 -29.06 30.50 -10.69
N ASN A 62 -29.11 29.73 -11.78
CA ASN A 62 -29.81 28.45 -11.85
C ASN A 62 -28.91 27.24 -12.07
N ILE A 63 -27.62 27.39 -11.77
CA ILE A 63 -26.61 26.35 -11.93
C ILE A 63 -26.31 25.75 -10.56
N ILE A 64 -26.25 24.42 -10.47
CA ILE A 64 -25.86 23.66 -9.28
C ILE A 64 -24.73 22.73 -9.70
N SER A 65 -23.53 22.94 -9.16
CA SER A 65 -22.35 22.16 -9.57
C SER A 65 -21.96 21.10 -8.55
N PHE A 66 -21.77 19.87 -8.99
CA PHE A 66 -21.15 18.77 -8.25
C PHE A 66 -19.64 18.86 -8.45
N MET A 67 -18.93 19.33 -7.43
CA MET A 67 -17.50 19.62 -7.44
C MET A 67 -16.71 18.48 -6.82
N GLY A 68 -15.63 18.04 -7.48
CA GLY A 68 -14.74 17.02 -6.93
C GLY A 68 -13.69 16.54 -7.92
N GLU A 69 -12.67 15.84 -7.43
CA GLU A 69 -11.61 15.31 -8.30
C GLU A 69 -12.10 14.09 -9.11
N ARG A 70 -11.28 13.60 -10.04
CA ARG A 70 -11.60 12.39 -10.81
C ARG A 70 -11.79 11.18 -9.89
N GLY A 71 -12.77 10.32 -10.20
CA GLY A 71 -13.04 9.09 -9.44
C GLY A 71 -13.82 9.26 -8.13
N THR A 72 -14.23 10.49 -7.76
CA THR A 72 -15.04 10.78 -6.54
C THR A 72 -16.53 10.49 -6.67
N GLY A 73 -17.04 10.24 -7.88
CA GLY A 73 -18.44 9.91 -8.13
C GLY A 73 -19.35 11.07 -8.52
N LYS A 74 -18.81 12.23 -8.96
CA LYS A 74 -19.58 13.41 -9.40
C LYS A 74 -20.73 13.06 -10.36
N THR A 75 -20.41 12.48 -11.52
CA THR A 75 -21.37 12.07 -12.56
C THR A 75 -22.44 11.13 -11.98
N SER A 76 -22.03 10.14 -11.20
CA SER A 76 -22.93 9.16 -10.59
C SER A 76 -23.92 9.83 -9.63
N ALA A 77 -23.44 10.72 -8.76
CA ALA A 77 -24.27 11.45 -7.81
C ALA A 77 -25.25 12.39 -8.52
N MET A 78 -24.74 13.17 -9.48
CA MET A 78 -25.54 14.09 -10.29
C MET A 78 -26.63 13.37 -11.06
N SER A 79 -26.28 12.31 -11.80
CA SER A 79 -27.26 11.57 -12.59
C SER A 79 -28.30 10.85 -11.72
N SER A 80 -27.89 10.24 -10.61
CA SER A 80 -28.82 9.64 -9.63
C SER A 80 -29.81 10.68 -9.09
N PHE A 81 -29.31 11.88 -8.77
CA PHE A 81 -30.16 12.97 -8.29
C PHE A 81 -31.13 13.47 -9.37
N THR A 82 -30.66 13.68 -10.60
CA THR A 82 -31.53 14.12 -11.70
C THR A 82 -32.58 13.05 -12.07
N ASP A 83 -32.27 11.76 -11.95
CA ASP A 83 -33.25 10.69 -12.13
C ASP A 83 -34.32 10.68 -11.02
N ALA A 84 -33.93 11.01 -9.79
CA ALA A 84 -34.88 11.22 -8.70
C ALA A 84 -35.81 12.43 -8.96
N LEU A 85 -35.32 13.49 -9.61
CA LEU A 85 -36.17 14.60 -10.07
C LEU A 85 -37.06 14.20 -11.26
N LYS A 86 -36.55 13.41 -12.22
CA LYS A 86 -37.33 12.93 -13.38
C LYS A 86 -38.54 12.10 -12.95
N SER A 87 -38.37 11.29 -11.91
CA SER A 87 -39.39 10.43 -11.32
C SER A 87 -39.89 10.95 -9.97
N PHE A 88 -39.91 12.29 -9.81
CA PHE A 88 -40.16 12.93 -8.53
C PHE A 88 -41.44 12.43 -7.86
N ASP A 89 -41.29 11.97 -6.62
CA ASP A 89 -42.36 11.49 -5.75
C ASP A 89 -42.24 12.24 -4.43
N GLU A 90 -43.25 13.08 -4.13
CA GLU A 90 -43.27 13.93 -2.94
C GLU A 90 -43.19 13.11 -1.65
N LYS A 91 -43.79 11.92 -1.62
CA LYS A 91 -43.76 11.05 -0.43
C LYS A 91 -42.36 10.54 -0.19
N LYS A 92 -41.68 10.02 -1.23
CA LYS A 92 -40.30 9.52 -1.11
C LYS A 92 -39.32 10.63 -0.74
N TYR A 93 -39.51 11.82 -1.30
CA TYR A 93 -38.75 13.01 -0.93
C TYR A 93 -38.89 13.34 0.57
N ARG A 94 -40.12 13.45 1.06
CA ARG A 94 -40.39 13.73 2.48
C ARG A 94 -39.83 12.64 3.39
N GLU A 95 -39.92 11.38 3.00
CA GLU A 95 -39.31 10.25 3.72
C GLU A 95 -37.79 10.39 3.83
N PHE A 96 -37.10 10.76 2.74
CA PHE A 96 -35.67 11.01 2.74
C PHE A 96 -35.27 12.19 3.65
N ILE A 97 -35.93 13.36 3.50
CA ILE A 97 -35.64 14.55 4.32
C ILE A 97 -35.87 14.25 5.80
N LYS A 98 -37.01 13.64 6.13
CA LYS A 98 -37.35 13.22 7.50
C LYS A 98 -36.31 12.26 8.07
N GLY A 99 -35.89 11.26 7.29
CA GLY A 99 -34.87 10.31 7.70
C GLY A 99 -33.49 10.95 7.91
N TYR A 100 -33.16 11.99 7.14
CA TYR A 100 -31.88 12.69 7.22
C TYR A 100 -31.81 13.69 8.39
N THR A 101 -32.84 14.52 8.58
CA THR A 101 -32.87 15.55 9.64
C THR A 101 -33.14 14.97 11.02
N GLY A 102 -33.92 13.89 11.09
CA GLY A 102 -34.37 13.28 12.35
C GLY A 102 -35.41 14.13 13.10
N ASP A 103 -35.96 15.15 12.45
CA ASP A 103 -36.89 16.13 13.02
C ASP A 103 -38.24 16.06 12.28
N GLN A 104 -39.32 15.79 13.04
CA GLN A 104 -40.69 15.73 12.51
C GLN A 104 -41.22 17.10 12.13
N GLU A 105 -40.88 18.16 12.88
CA GLU A 105 -41.42 19.50 12.64
C GLU A 105 -40.78 20.16 11.41
N ALA A 106 -39.51 19.86 11.13
CA ALA A 106 -38.82 20.35 9.94
C ALA A 106 -39.31 19.71 8.63
N ALA A 107 -39.73 18.43 8.64
CA ALA A 107 -40.21 17.73 7.43
C ALA A 107 -41.66 18.08 7.05
N ASP A 108 -42.44 18.54 8.02
CA ASP A 108 -43.87 18.88 7.86
C ASP A 108 -44.11 20.38 7.62
N SER A 109 -43.07 21.24 7.66
CA SER A 109 -43.20 22.66 7.35
C SER A 109 -43.38 22.91 5.83
N GLU A 110 -44.22 23.90 5.47
CA GLU A 110 -44.43 24.35 4.08
C GLU A 110 -43.12 24.87 3.43
N GLU A 111 -42.12 25.26 4.23
CA GLU A 111 -40.79 25.68 3.77
C GLU A 111 -39.86 24.54 3.34
N SER A 112 -40.25 23.28 3.59
CA SER A 112 -39.45 22.07 3.33
C SER A 112 -40.03 21.17 2.24
N SER A 113 -41.04 21.65 1.52
CA SER A 113 -41.52 20.99 0.32
C SER A 113 -40.92 21.64 -0.91
N LEU A 114 -40.36 20.83 -1.81
CA LEU A 114 -40.34 21.21 -3.22
C LEU A 114 -41.78 21.60 -3.59
N PRO A 115 -42.01 22.77 -4.23
CA PRO A 115 -43.33 23.14 -4.71
C PRO A 115 -43.90 22.00 -5.57
N LYS A 116 -45.20 21.99 -5.84
CA LYS A 116 -45.79 21.02 -6.78
C LYS A 116 -45.23 21.30 -8.17
N THR A 117 -44.07 20.70 -8.44
CA THR A 117 -43.20 21.02 -9.54
C THR A 117 -42.94 19.75 -10.34
N ARG A 118 -43.10 19.87 -11.65
CA ARG A 118 -42.77 18.82 -12.61
C ARG A 118 -41.41 19.08 -13.21
N PHE A 119 -40.54 18.07 -13.21
CA PHE A 119 -39.21 18.18 -13.81
C PHE A 119 -39.15 17.44 -15.15
N VAL A 120 -38.80 18.17 -16.21
CA VAL A 120 -38.51 17.61 -17.53
C VAL A 120 -37.00 17.50 -17.67
N VAL A 121 -36.46 16.33 -17.35
CA VAL A 121 -35.01 16.06 -17.38
C VAL A 121 -34.57 15.63 -18.78
N LEU A 122 -33.64 16.37 -19.39
CA LEU A 122 -32.99 15.95 -20.64
C LEU A 122 -31.92 14.89 -20.36
N GLU A 123 -31.61 14.08 -21.36
CA GLU A 123 -30.50 13.12 -21.26
C GLU A 123 -29.17 13.83 -21.01
N ASN A 124 -28.29 13.19 -20.23
CA ASN A 124 -26.98 13.73 -19.88
C ASN A 124 -26.18 14.15 -21.13
N ILE A 125 -25.59 15.34 -21.08
CA ILE A 125 -24.74 15.87 -22.14
C ILE A 125 -23.29 15.72 -21.70
N ASP A 126 -22.58 14.80 -22.32
CA ASP A 126 -21.14 14.67 -22.16
C ASP A 126 -20.44 15.75 -23.00
N ALA A 127 -20.06 16.85 -22.36
CA ALA A 127 -19.44 17.99 -23.03
C ALA A 127 -18.00 17.68 -23.49
N SER A 128 -17.40 16.58 -23.04
CA SER A 128 -16.08 16.14 -23.50
C SER A 128 -16.12 15.52 -24.89
N LEU A 129 -17.28 14.99 -25.31
CA LEU A 129 -17.48 14.36 -26.61
C LEU A 129 -17.86 15.33 -27.74
N LEU A 130 -18.16 16.59 -27.40
CA LEU A 130 -18.59 17.58 -28.39
C LEU A 130 -17.45 17.94 -29.35
N GLU A 131 -17.70 17.75 -30.64
CA GLU A 131 -16.72 18.04 -31.69
C GLU A 131 -16.47 19.56 -31.83
N ASN A 132 -15.36 19.92 -32.49
CA ASN A 132 -14.96 21.32 -32.74
C ASN A 132 -15.97 22.17 -33.52
N LYS A 133 -17.11 21.63 -33.96
CA LYS A 133 -18.19 22.38 -34.62
C LYS A 133 -19.50 22.34 -33.85
N GLU A 134 -19.60 21.51 -32.83
CA GLU A 134 -20.80 21.35 -32.03
C GLU A 134 -20.82 22.41 -30.92
N ASP A 135 -22.02 22.86 -30.60
CA ASP A 135 -22.27 23.96 -29.69
C ASP A 135 -23.27 23.49 -28.62
N ILE A 136 -22.95 23.73 -27.34
CA ILE A 136 -23.75 23.21 -26.22
C ILE A 136 -25.21 23.71 -26.27
N PHE A 137 -25.43 24.92 -26.77
CA PHE A 137 -26.76 25.48 -26.94
C PHE A 137 -27.54 24.81 -28.07
N GLU A 138 -26.90 24.50 -29.20
CA GLU A 138 -27.54 23.74 -30.27
C GLU A 138 -27.85 22.30 -29.86
N VAL A 139 -26.95 21.67 -29.11
CA VAL A 139 -27.14 20.32 -28.57
C VAL A 139 -28.33 20.26 -27.61
N VAL A 140 -28.47 21.25 -26.72
CA VAL A 140 -29.65 21.34 -25.84
C VAL A 140 -30.94 21.51 -26.65
N LEU A 141 -30.96 22.39 -27.66
CA LEU A 141 -32.12 22.56 -28.52
C LEU A 141 -32.48 21.28 -29.28
N ALA A 142 -31.48 20.56 -29.79
CA ALA A 142 -31.68 19.28 -30.47
C ALA A 142 -32.31 18.25 -29.53
N LYS A 143 -31.80 18.10 -28.30
CA LYS A 143 -32.37 17.19 -27.29
C LYS A 143 -33.78 17.58 -26.86
N MET A 144 -34.08 18.88 -26.76
CA MET A 144 -35.44 19.35 -26.51
C MET A 144 -36.37 18.98 -27.67
N LEU A 145 -35.95 19.19 -28.91
CA LEU A 145 -36.73 18.88 -30.10
C LEU A 145 -36.97 17.37 -30.24
N GLU A 146 -35.94 16.55 -30.02
CA GLU A 146 -36.04 15.09 -30.01
C GLU A 146 -37.12 14.62 -29.03
N LYS A 147 -37.07 15.12 -27.79
CA LYS A 147 -38.06 14.78 -26.76
C LYS A 147 -39.48 15.23 -27.10
N LEU A 148 -39.62 16.36 -27.80
CA LEU A 148 -40.90 16.81 -28.33
C LEU A 148 -41.42 15.84 -29.41
N VAL A 149 -40.54 15.43 -30.34
CA VAL A 149 -40.88 14.53 -31.45
C VAL A 149 -41.26 13.14 -30.95
N GLU A 150 -40.52 12.58 -29.98
CA GLU A 150 -40.87 11.31 -29.32
C GLU A 150 -42.28 11.34 -28.75
N ARG A 151 -42.64 12.46 -28.10
CA ARG A 151 -43.99 12.67 -27.59
C ARG A 151 -45.03 12.70 -28.71
N MET A 152 -44.73 13.34 -29.85
CA MET A 152 -45.64 13.36 -31.00
C MET A 152 -45.87 11.97 -31.60
N GLN A 153 -44.85 11.10 -31.57
CA GLN A 153 -44.93 9.74 -32.10
C GLN A 153 -45.66 8.77 -31.15
N ASN A 154 -45.52 8.97 -29.84
CA ASN A 154 -46.12 8.10 -28.81
C ASN A 154 -47.57 8.48 -28.43
N GLY A 155 -48.05 9.68 -28.80
CA GLY A 155 -49.42 10.13 -28.57
C GLY A 155 -50.43 9.47 -29.52
N GLY A 156 -51.12 8.43 -29.07
CA GLY A 156 -52.20 7.80 -29.83
C GLY A 156 -53.51 8.60 -29.80
N GLY A 157 -54.01 9.01 -30.98
CA GLY A 157 -55.44 9.26 -31.24
C GLY A 157 -55.98 10.70 -31.09
N TYR A 158 -56.43 11.26 -32.22
CA TYR A 158 -57.62 12.13 -32.40
C TYR A 158 -57.88 13.33 -31.46
N ALA A 159 -56.95 14.26 -31.32
CA ALA A 159 -57.25 15.66 -30.95
C ALA A 159 -56.45 16.63 -31.83
N GLN A 160 -56.86 16.77 -33.10
CA GLN A 160 -55.89 16.91 -34.19
C GLN A 160 -55.59 18.32 -34.72
N ASP A 161 -56.34 19.39 -34.40
CA ASP A 161 -56.06 20.71 -35.02
C ASP A 161 -55.33 21.68 -34.08
N THR A 162 -55.81 21.89 -32.86
CA THR A 162 -55.19 22.85 -31.92
C THR A 162 -53.82 22.36 -31.42
N LEU A 163 -53.69 21.07 -31.13
CA LEU A 163 -52.43 20.47 -30.68
C LEU A 163 -51.38 20.44 -31.80
N HIS A 164 -51.81 20.17 -33.03
CA HIS A 164 -50.95 20.21 -34.22
C HIS A 164 -50.48 21.63 -34.52
N PHE A 165 -51.36 22.65 -34.41
CA PHE A 165 -50.98 24.05 -34.57
C PHE A 165 -49.95 24.48 -33.51
N GLN A 166 -50.15 24.11 -32.24
CA GLN A 166 -49.19 24.40 -31.17
C GLN A 166 -47.85 23.69 -31.38
N ASN A 167 -47.86 22.43 -31.83
CA ASN A 167 -46.65 21.69 -32.20
C ASN A 167 -45.90 22.38 -33.35
N MET A 168 -46.60 22.81 -34.41
CA MET A 168 -45.99 23.51 -35.54
C MET A 168 -45.44 24.88 -35.16
N LYS A 169 -46.13 25.62 -34.29
CA LYS A 169 -45.63 26.89 -33.73
C LYS A 169 -44.32 26.67 -32.96
N LEU A 170 -44.28 25.67 -32.09
CA LEU A 170 -43.09 25.37 -31.30
C LEU A 170 -41.90 25.01 -32.20
N ILE A 171 -42.12 24.19 -33.25
CA ILE A 171 -41.09 23.86 -34.25
C ILE A 171 -40.60 25.13 -34.98
N GLN A 172 -41.49 26.07 -35.33
CA GLN A 172 -41.10 27.35 -35.92
C GLN A 172 -40.26 28.20 -34.96
N ASP A 173 -40.55 28.17 -33.65
CA ASP A 173 -39.77 28.87 -32.64
C ASP A 173 -38.37 28.26 -32.50
N PHE A 174 -38.24 26.92 -32.52
CA PHE A 174 -36.94 26.24 -32.61
C PHE A 174 -36.16 26.68 -33.86
N GLU A 175 -36.78 26.66 -35.04
CA GLU A 175 -36.14 27.09 -36.29
C GLU A 175 -35.68 28.55 -36.24
N SER A 176 -36.51 29.42 -35.68
CA SER A 176 -36.22 30.86 -35.55
C SER A 176 -34.99 31.08 -34.67
N ILE A 177 -34.89 30.39 -33.54
CA ILE A 177 -33.74 30.46 -32.64
C ILE A 177 -32.47 29.96 -33.33
N CYS A 178 -32.53 28.82 -34.02
CA CYS A 178 -31.38 28.28 -34.77
C CYS A 178 -30.92 29.24 -35.88
N LYS A 179 -31.85 29.84 -36.64
CA LYS A 179 -31.54 30.85 -37.67
C LYS A 179 -30.88 32.09 -37.06
N ASN A 180 -31.42 32.59 -35.95
CA ASN A 180 -30.87 33.77 -35.25
C ASN A 180 -29.46 33.51 -34.71
N LYS A 181 -29.23 32.34 -34.12
CA LYS A 181 -27.90 31.93 -33.66
C LYS A 181 -26.90 31.85 -34.81
N ARG A 182 -27.23 31.15 -35.89
CA ARG A 182 -26.36 31.00 -37.05
C ARG A 182 -26.01 32.34 -37.71
N ASN A 183 -26.97 33.28 -37.74
CA ASN A 183 -26.71 34.65 -38.19
C ASN A 183 -25.74 35.41 -37.28
N LEU A 184 -25.79 35.15 -35.96
CA LEU A 184 -24.85 35.73 -35.00
C LEU A 184 -23.44 35.18 -35.22
N GLU A 185 -23.29 33.87 -35.42
CA GLU A 185 -22.00 33.23 -35.69
C GLU A 185 -21.36 33.64 -37.02
N LEU A 186 -22.17 33.82 -38.07
CA LEU A 186 -21.68 34.33 -39.37
C LEU A 186 -21.07 35.73 -39.21
N ARG A 187 -21.75 36.60 -38.45
CA ARG A 187 -21.26 37.96 -38.15
C ARG A 187 -20.04 37.97 -37.25
N GLU A 188 -19.91 36.99 -36.35
CA GLU A 188 -18.70 36.84 -35.53
C GLU A 188 -17.50 36.35 -36.35
N LYS A 189 -17.69 35.51 -37.38
CA LYS A 189 -16.61 35.09 -38.29
C LYS A 189 -16.14 36.21 -39.23
N GLU A 190 -17.03 37.14 -39.58
CA GLU A 190 -16.70 38.36 -40.34
C GLU A 190 -15.86 39.38 -39.52
N ARG A 191 -15.71 39.20 -38.19
CA ARG A 191 -14.96 40.09 -37.28
C ARG A 191 -13.44 40.15 -37.49
N TYR A 192 -12.82 39.19 -38.16
CA TYR A 192 -11.34 39.17 -38.30
C TYR A 192 -10.80 40.10 -39.40
N GLY A 193 -11.66 40.87 -40.08
CA GLY A 193 -11.29 42.02 -40.92
C GLY A 193 -11.50 43.34 -40.14
N GLU A 194 -10.53 44.26 -40.22
CA GLU A 194 -10.43 45.50 -39.45
C GLU A 194 -11.71 46.36 -39.34
N GLY A 195 -11.96 46.88 -38.12
CA GLY A 195 -12.74 48.12 -37.88
C GLY A 195 -14.25 47.98 -37.64
N LEU A 196 -14.68 47.58 -36.44
CA LEU A 196 -16.11 47.57 -36.07
C LEU A 196 -16.68 48.99 -35.89
N SER A 197 -17.87 49.22 -36.44
CA SER A 197 -18.72 50.36 -36.11
C SER A 197 -19.41 50.16 -34.74
N PHE A 198 -19.61 51.23 -33.96
CA PHE A 198 -20.35 51.19 -32.68
C PHE A 198 -21.76 50.59 -32.83
N VAL A 199 -22.36 50.74 -34.01
CA VAL A 199 -23.68 50.17 -34.34
C VAL A 199 -23.63 48.65 -34.47
N GLU A 200 -22.54 48.08 -34.96
CA GLU A 200 -22.35 46.63 -35.06
C GLU A 200 -22.09 45.99 -33.70
N LEU A 201 -21.35 46.69 -32.81
CA LEU A 201 -21.17 46.27 -31.42
C LEU A 201 -22.52 46.21 -30.69
N LEU A 202 -23.35 47.25 -30.83
CA LEU A 202 -24.70 47.31 -30.26
C LEU A 202 -25.63 46.23 -30.86
N ARG A 203 -25.56 46.00 -32.18
CA ARG A 203 -26.35 44.94 -32.84
C ARG A 203 -25.96 43.54 -32.36
N ASN A 204 -24.67 43.27 -32.13
CA ASN A 204 -24.21 41.97 -31.61
C ASN A 204 -24.65 41.76 -30.15
N LEU A 205 -24.52 42.78 -29.29
CA LEU A 205 -25.06 42.75 -27.93
C LEU A 205 -26.57 42.51 -27.92
N SER A 206 -27.30 43.20 -28.79
CA SER A 206 -28.75 42.99 -28.94
C SER A 206 -29.11 41.58 -29.40
N GLY A 207 -28.28 40.95 -30.25
CA GLY A 207 -28.50 39.59 -30.75
C GLY A 207 -28.35 38.52 -29.66
N SER A 208 -27.34 38.64 -28.80
CA SER A 208 -27.15 37.71 -27.68
C SER A 208 -28.28 37.82 -26.64
N MET A 209 -28.74 39.04 -26.34
CA MET A 209 -29.86 39.26 -25.41
C MET A 209 -31.16 38.72 -26.00
N ALA A 210 -31.42 38.97 -27.30
CA ALA A 210 -32.58 38.45 -28.01
C ALA A 210 -32.60 36.91 -28.07
N LEU A 211 -31.44 36.25 -28.16
CA LEU A 211 -31.35 34.79 -28.14
C LEU A 211 -31.75 34.22 -26.77
N ARG A 212 -31.23 34.80 -25.68
CA ARG A 212 -31.61 34.44 -24.30
C ARG A 212 -33.11 34.65 -24.06
N GLU A 213 -33.67 35.79 -24.47
CA GLU A 213 -35.10 36.06 -24.34
C GLU A 213 -35.96 35.09 -25.14
N SER A 214 -35.54 34.77 -26.37
CA SER A 214 -36.26 33.81 -27.23
C SER A 214 -36.23 32.41 -26.63
N PHE A 215 -35.08 31.97 -26.12
CA PHE A 215 -34.97 30.71 -25.37
C PHE A 215 -35.84 30.72 -24.10
N GLY A 216 -35.82 31.81 -23.33
CA GLY A 216 -36.66 31.98 -22.15
C GLY A 216 -38.17 31.94 -22.45
N ARG A 217 -38.61 32.33 -23.66
CA ARG A 217 -40.00 32.16 -24.12
C ARG A 217 -40.30 30.74 -24.62
N LEU A 218 -39.35 30.10 -25.29
CA LEU A 218 -39.49 28.74 -25.80
C LEU A 218 -39.68 27.73 -24.66
N VAL A 219 -38.93 27.86 -23.56
CA VAL A 219 -38.91 26.88 -22.47
C VAL A 219 -40.30 26.66 -21.84
N PRO A 220 -41.05 27.69 -21.39
CA PRO A 220 -42.39 27.50 -20.85
C PRO A 220 -43.38 26.89 -21.85
N GLU A 221 -43.32 27.31 -23.12
CA GLU A 221 -44.20 26.74 -24.16
C GLU A 221 -43.87 25.26 -24.40
N PHE A 222 -42.59 24.90 -24.43
CA PHE A 222 -42.12 23.52 -24.53
C PHE A 222 -42.57 22.66 -23.34
N LEU A 223 -42.39 23.16 -22.12
CA LEU A 223 -42.79 22.45 -20.89
C LEU A 223 -44.32 22.27 -20.82
N HIS A 224 -45.09 23.30 -21.18
CA HIS A 224 -46.55 23.23 -21.27
C HIS A 224 -46.99 22.16 -22.27
N MET A 225 -46.34 22.07 -23.43
CA MET A 225 -46.66 21.05 -24.43
C MET A 225 -46.48 19.63 -23.90
N LEU A 226 -45.43 19.38 -23.12
CA LEU A 226 -45.18 18.08 -22.50
C LEU A 226 -46.14 17.76 -21.33
N SER A 227 -46.89 18.75 -20.82
CA SER A 227 -47.76 18.62 -19.66
C SER A 227 -49.16 18.04 -19.96
N ALA A 228 -49.61 18.09 -21.22
CA ALA A 228 -51.00 17.83 -21.60
C ALA A 228 -51.50 16.37 -21.47
N ASP A 229 -50.64 15.41 -21.07
CA ASP A 229 -50.97 13.97 -21.00
C ASP A 229 -51.20 13.39 -19.60
N SER A 230 -50.97 14.15 -18.53
CA SER A 230 -51.35 13.66 -17.20
C SER A 230 -52.83 13.95 -17.00
N GLY A 231 -53.71 12.94 -17.13
CA GLY A 231 -55.16 13.00 -16.89
C GLY A 231 -55.59 13.39 -15.46
N ARG A 232 -54.89 14.35 -14.86
CA ARG A 232 -55.14 14.97 -13.57
C ARG A 232 -55.93 16.26 -13.81
N GLU A 233 -56.92 16.49 -12.96
CA GLU A 233 -57.94 17.54 -13.08
C GLU A 233 -57.38 18.92 -13.47
N ALA A 234 -58.06 19.58 -14.41
CA ALA A 234 -57.73 20.84 -15.05
C ALA A 234 -57.76 22.10 -14.14
N GLY A 235 -57.49 21.96 -12.83
CA GLY A 235 -57.69 23.03 -11.84
C GLY A 235 -56.43 23.58 -11.16
N ARG A 236 -55.27 22.91 -11.21
CA ARG A 236 -54.02 23.40 -10.61
C ARG A 236 -52.87 23.32 -11.61
N ARG A 237 -52.36 24.47 -12.05
CA ARG A 237 -51.10 24.56 -12.81
C ARG A 237 -49.95 24.19 -11.87
N GLU A 238 -49.43 22.98 -12.00
CA GLU A 238 -48.15 22.62 -11.41
C GLU A 238 -47.04 23.38 -12.16
N GLU A 239 -46.11 24.00 -11.44
CA GLU A 239 -44.96 24.65 -12.07
C GLU A 239 -44.09 23.58 -12.75
N SER A 240 -43.46 23.91 -13.87
CA SER A 240 -42.61 22.95 -14.60
C SER A 240 -41.22 23.54 -14.80
N PHE A 241 -40.19 22.70 -14.70
CA PHE A 241 -38.79 23.08 -14.93
C PHE A 241 -38.12 22.13 -15.93
N LEU A 242 -37.36 22.71 -16.85
CA LEU A 242 -36.41 22.02 -17.72
C LEU A 242 -35.13 21.76 -16.93
N VAL A 243 -34.70 20.50 -16.85
CA VAL A 243 -33.46 20.13 -16.16
C VAL A 243 -32.42 19.73 -17.19
N LEU A 244 -31.29 20.45 -17.20
CA LEU A 244 -30.12 20.19 -18.01
C LEU A 244 -29.06 19.50 -17.16
N ASN A 245 -28.55 18.38 -17.64
CA ASN A 245 -27.47 17.63 -17.01
C ASN A 245 -26.26 17.67 -17.95
N ILE A 246 -25.16 18.28 -17.51
CA ILE A 246 -23.95 18.49 -18.31
C ILE A 246 -22.73 17.96 -17.54
N ASP A 247 -22.02 17.03 -18.14
CA ASP A 247 -20.88 16.33 -17.55
C ASP A 247 -19.56 16.62 -18.29
N ASP A 248 -18.44 16.48 -17.58
CA ASP A 248 -17.06 16.52 -18.09
C ASP A 248 -16.72 17.73 -19.02
N LEU A 249 -17.39 18.87 -18.84
CA LEU A 249 -17.11 20.12 -19.55
C LEU A 249 -15.66 20.58 -19.36
N ASP A 250 -15.12 20.37 -18.16
CA ASP A 250 -13.76 20.69 -17.76
C ASP A 250 -12.70 19.81 -18.43
N LEU A 251 -13.09 18.73 -19.12
CA LEU A 251 -12.19 17.91 -19.93
C LEU A 251 -11.95 18.48 -21.33
N ASN A 252 -12.84 19.34 -21.82
CA ASN A 252 -12.70 19.97 -23.12
C ASN A 252 -11.77 21.20 -23.04
N LYS A 253 -10.47 20.99 -23.24
CA LYS A 253 -9.45 22.05 -23.09
C LYS A 253 -9.51 23.17 -24.13
N GLU A 254 -10.16 22.94 -25.28
CA GLU A 254 -10.23 23.94 -26.35
C GLU A 254 -11.49 24.79 -26.24
N ARG A 255 -12.64 24.17 -25.97
CA ARG A 255 -13.95 24.85 -25.93
C ARG A 255 -14.64 24.86 -24.58
N GLY A 256 -14.05 24.26 -23.54
CA GLY A 256 -14.64 24.22 -22.20
C GLY A 256 -15.02 25.61 -21.69
N PHE A 257 -14.15 26.60 -21.90
CA PHE A 257 -14.44 27.99 -21.53
C PHE A 257 -15.63 28.55 -22.33
N ASP A 258 -15.64 28.35 -23.65
CA ASP A 258 -16.72 28.84 -24.52
C ASP A 258 -18.06 28.20 -24.14
N MET A 259 -18.09 26.89 -23.87
CA MET A 259 -19.28 26.18 -23.41
C MET A 259 -19.77 26.72 -22.06
N LEU A 260 -18.86 26.97 -21.11
CA LEU A 260 -19.19 27.57 -19.82
C LEU A 260 -19.78 28.97 -20.00
N GLU A 261 -19.23 29.76 -20.92
CA GLU A 261 -19.75 31.08 -21.26
C GLU A 261 -21.15 30.99 -21.88
N GLN A 262 -21.37 30.08 -22.83
CA GLN A 262 -22.66 29.85 -23.45
C GLN A 262 -23.72 29.45 -22.43
N ILE A 263 -23.36 28.60 -21.46
CA ILE A 263 -24.23 28.23 -20.35
C ILE A 263 -24.62 29.47 -19.54
N HIS A 264 -23.63 30.25 -19.11
CA HIS A 264 -23.84 31.47 -18.34
C HIS A 264 -24.64 32.53 -19.12
N ARG A 265 -24.47 32.61 -20.44
CA ARG A 265 -25.05 33.65 -21.29
C ARG A 265 -26.47 33.34 -21.73
N TYR A 266 -26.79 32.09 -22.06
CA TYR A 266 -28.05 31.72 -22.73
C TYR A 266 -29.03 30.96 -21.84
N PHE A 267 -28.56 30.16 -20.87
CA PHE A 267 -29.43 29.26 -20.09
C PHE A 267 -29.86 29.79 -18.72
N MET A 268 -29.36 30.95 -18.29
CA MET A 268 -29.77 31.62 -17.05
C MET A 268 -31.16 32.28 -17.20
N VAL A 269 -32.19 31.48 -17.49
CA VAL A 269 -33.58 31.93 -17.69
C VAL A 269 -34.51 31.20 -16.72
N PRO A 270 -35.70 31.76 -16.40
CA PRO A 270 -36.70 31.08 -15.56
C PRO A 270 -37.05 29.69 -16.08
N HIS A 271 -37.54 28.82 -15.18
CA HIS A 271 -37.95 27.45 -15.50
C HIS A 271 -36.83 26.54 -16.05
N VAL A 272 -35.56 26.90 -15.88
CA VAL A 272 -34.41 26.07 -16.24
C VAL A 272 -33.57 25.80 -15.00
N LEU A 273 -33.17 24.55 -14.79
CA LEU A 273 -32.21 24.10 -13.77
C LEU A 273 -31.04 23.42 -14.46
N ILE A 274 -29.82 23.79 -14.10
CA ILE A 274 -28.60 23.27 -14.73
C ILE A 274 -27.77 22.55 -13.67
N TYR A 275 -27.51 21.27 -13.88
CA TYR A 275 -26.59 20.50 -13.06
C TYR A 275 -25.30 20.29 -13.83
N LEU A 276 -24.17 20.63 -13.21
CA LEU A 276 -22.83 20.46 -13.78
C LEU A 276 -22.01 19.52 -12.91
N ALA A 277 -21.29 18.59 -13.52
CA ALA A 277 -20.23 17.85 -12.84
C ALA A 277 -18.88 18.31 -13.36
N VAL A 278 -18.06 18.91 -12.48
CA VAL A 278 -16.78 19.51 -12.86
C VAL A 278 -15.74 19.38 -11.75
N SER A 279 -14.46 19.36 -12.11
CA SER A 279 -13.33 19.57 -11.19
C SER A 279 -12.97 21.05 -11.11
N GLU A 280 -12.77 21.56 -9.89
CA GLU A 280 -12.41 22.96 -9.67
C GLU A 280 -11.02 23.28 -10.25
N SER A 281 -10.07 22.35 -10.14
CA SER A 281 -8.72 22.48 -10.69
C SER A 281 -8.76 22.56 -12.22
N GLN A 282 -9.46 21.63 -12.86
CA GLN A 282 -9.55 21.56 -14.33
C GLN A 282 -10.37 22.72 -14.92
N LEU A 283 -11.45 23.13 -14.25
CA LEU A 283 -12.23 24.31 -14.62
C LEU A 283 -11.38 25.59 -14.56
N THR A 284 -10.56 25.73 -13.52
CA THR A 284 -9.64 26.86 -13.38
C THR A 284 -8.59 26.84 -14.49
N ASP A 285 -8.06 25.67 -14.84
CA ASP A 285 -7.08 25.52 -15.94
C ASP A 285 -7.65 25.93 -17.29
N ILE A 286 -8.88 25.54 -17.64
CA ILE A 286 -9.49 25.94 -18.92
C ILE A 286 -9.77 27.44 -18.97
N CYS A 287 -10.17 28.06 -17.84
CA CYS A 287 -10.35 29.51 -17.76
C CYS A 287 -9.00 30.24 -17.85
N ALA A 288 -7.98 29.76 -17.14
CA ALA A 288 -6.64 30.35 -17.16
C ALA A 288 -6.01 30.26 -18.54
N LYS A 289 -6.20 29.15 -19.27
CA LYS A 289 -5.79 28.99 -20.66
C LYS A 289 -6.47 30.02 -21.57
N HIS A 290 -7.77 30.27 -21.41
CA HIS A 290 -8.48 31.27 -22.21
C HIS A 290 -7.95 32.70 -21.96
N PHE A 291 -7.69 33.05 -20.70
CA PHE A 291 -7.14 34.37 -20.36
C PHE A 291 -5.63 34.49 -20.64
N SER A 292 -4.94 33.36 -20.84
CA SER A 292 -3.52 33.36 -21.17
C SER A 292 -3.28 34.00 -22.53
N GLY A 293 -2.39 35.00 -22.57
CA GLY A 293 -2.14 35.82 -23.76
C GLY A 293 -2.98 37.09 -23.85
N ILE A 294 -4.01 37.26 -23.02
CA ILE A 294 -4.80 38.51 -22.91
C ILE A 294 -4.40 39.29 -21.66
N TYR A 295 -4.10 38.60 -20.55
CA TYR A 295 -3.74 39.20 -19.26
C TYR A 295 -2.53 38.52 -18.62
N GLU A 296 -1.70 39.28 -17.90
CA GLU A 296 -0.52 38.76 -17.18
C GLU A 296 -0.91 37.90 -15.97
N ASP A 297 -1.96 38.26 -15.25
CA ASP A 297 -2.50 37.49 -14.11
C ASP A 297 -3.74 36.67 -14.50
N SER A 298 -3.55 35.73 -15.42
CA SER A 298 -4.63 34.86 -15.93
C SER A 298 -5.22 33.94 -14.85
N GLY A 299 -4.44 33.59 -13.81
CA GLY A 299 -4.86 32.69 -12.74
C GLY A 299 -5.86 33.30 -11.77
N SER A 300 -5.64 34.54 -11.31
CA SER A 300 -6.61 35.20 -10.42
C SER A 300 -7.91 35.54 -11.13
N LEU A 301 -7.82 35.91 -12.42
CA LEU A 301 -8.98 36.21 -13.27
C LEU A 301 -9.80 34.94 -13.54
N ALA A 302 -9.13 33.80 -13.79
CA ALA A 302 -9.77 32.51 -13.95
C ALA A 302 -10.62 32.13 -12.73
N ARG A 303 -10.07 32.28 -11.52
CA ARG A 303 -10.81 32.01 -10.27
C ARG A 303 -11.98 32.96 -10.08
N SER A 304 -11.77 34.25 -10.29
CA SER A 304 -12.82 35.27 -10.18
C SER A 304 -13.96 35.03 -11.17
N TYR A 305 -13.63 34.58 -12.39
CA TYR A 305 -14.63 34.20 -13.39
C TYR A 305 -15.38 32.92 -13.00
N ALA A 306 -14.67 31.89 -12.55
CA ALA A 306 -15.28 30.65 -12.06
C ALA A 306 -16.24 30.89 -10.88
N ASP A 307 -15.88 31.77 -9.93
CA ASP A 307 -16.74 32.19 -8.82
C ASP A 307 -17.97 32.99 -9.28
N LYS A 308 -17.83 33.76 -10.36
CA LYS A 308 -18.94 34.49 -10.97
C LYS A 308 -19.95 33.56 -11.65
N VAL A 309 -19.47 32.56 -12.38
CA VAL A 309 -20.32 31.64 -13.14
C VAL A 309 -20.90 30.54 -12.26
N LEU A 310 -20.09 29.99 -11.36
CA LEU A 310 -20.43 28.93 -10.42
C LEU A 310 -20.22 29.43 -8.98
N PRO A 311 -21.13 30.23 -8.41
CA PRO A 311 -20.98 30.76 -7.06
C PRO A 311 -20.76 29.65 -6.02
N VAL A 312 -19.94 29.91 -5.00
CA VAL A 312 -19.64 28.93 -3.94
C VAL A 312 -20.91 28.43 -3.23
N SER A 313 -21.93 29.28 -3.07
CA SER A 313 -23.23 28.91 -2.51
C SER A 313 -24.03 27.91 -3.36
N GLN A 314 -23.60 27.69 -4.60
CA GLN A 314 -24.20 26.77 -5.58
C GLN A 314 -23.29 25.56 -5.91
N ARG A 315 -22.23 25.34 -5.12
CA ARG A 315 -21.31 24.20 -5.24
C ARG A 315 -21.64 23.11 -4.21
N ILE A 316 -21.81 21.88 -4.67
CA ILE A 316 -21.90 20.66 -3.87
C ILE A 316 -20.57 19.93 -3.96
N TYR A 317 -19.81 19.92 -2.87
CA TYR A 317 -18.52 19.23 -2.83
C TYR A 317 -18.69 17.73 -2.55
N MET A 318 -18.10 16.91 -3.40
CA MET A 318 -18.01 15.47 -3.19
C MET A 318 -17.12 15.18 -1.98
N PRO A 319 -17.55 14.30 -1.05
CA PRO A 319 -16.74 13.94 0.10
C PRO A 319 -15.53 13.13 -0.37
N VAL A 320 -14.36 13.39 0.22
CA VAL A 320 -13.19 12.53 0.06
C VAL A 320 -13.40 11.29 0.92
N LEU A 321 -14.18 10.33 0.44
CA LEU A 321 -14.61 9.17 1.23
C LEU A 321 -13.42 8.39 1.76
N LEU A 322 -12.47 8.02 0.88
CA LEU A 322 -11.38 7.12 1.25
C LEU A 322 -10.26 7.81 2.06
N ALA A 323 -10.18 9.14 2.04
CA ALA A 323 -9.18 9.86 2.82
C ALA A 323 -9.69 10.14 4.24
N LYS A 324 -8.93 9.68 5.25
CA LYS A 324 -9.09 10.04 6.68
C LYS A 324 -10.33 9.50 7.40
N LYS A 325 -11.18 8.66 6.79
CA LYS A 325 -12.33 8.04 7.48
C LYS A 325 -12.09 6.57 7.80
N LYS A 326 -12.04 6.24 9.09
CA LYS A 326 -11.85 4.87 9.61
C LYS A 326 -13.13 4.03 9.68
N ASN A 327 -14.26 4.61 9.28
CA ASN A 327 -15.60 3.99 9.41
C ASN A 327 -16.19 3.63 8.04
N ILE A 328 -15.35 3.35 7.05
CA ILE A 328 -15.80 2.87 5.74
C ILE A 328 -15.47 1.41 5.62
N TYR A 329 -16.51 0.61 5.36
CA TYR A 329 -16.41 -0.82 5.27
C TYR A 329 -16.93 -1.33 3.92
N VAL A 330 -16.45 -2.49 3.47
CA VAL A 330 -16.93 -3.14 2.26
C VAL A 330 -17.85 -4.31 2.63
N GLU A 331 -19.00 -4.44 1.95
CA GLU A 331 -20.03 -5.45 2.27
C GLU A 331 -19.49 -6.91 2.23
N LYS A 332 -19.86 -7.72 3.23
CA LYS A 332 -19.41 -9.12 3.42
C LYS A 332 -19.61 -10.04 2.22
N LYS A 333 -20.71 -9.91 1.46
CA LYS A 333 -21.02 -10.80 0.31
C LYS A 333 -19.91 -10.80 -0.73
N VAL A 334 -19.19 -9.69 -0.84
CA VAL A 334 -18.26 -9.48 -1.95
C VAL A 334 -16.96 -10.30 -1.75
N LEU A 335 -16.58 -10.65 -0.51
CA LEU A 335 -15.41 -11.50 -0.20
C LEU A 335 -15.64 -13.01 -0.40
N GLY A 336 -16.89 -13.43 -0.68
CA GLY A 336 -17.22 -14.82 -0.94
C GLY A 336 -16.99 -15.74 0.27
N GLN A 337 -17.29 -15.25 1.47
CA GLN A 337 -17.48 -16.06 2.68
C GLN A 337 -18.96 -16.42 2.80
N ASP A 338 -19.27 -17.67 3.14
CA ASP A 338 -20.62 -18.07 3.50
C ASP A 338 -21.13 -17.24 4.67
N ARG A 339 -22.43 -16.92 4.64
CA ARG A 339 -23.08 -15.92 5.50
C ARG A 339 -22.90 -16.13 7.02
N GLN A 340 -22.35 -17.24 7.50
CA GLN A 340 -22.72 -17.74 8.84
C GLN A 340 -21.77 -17.48 10.02
N GLU A 341 -20.49 -17.10 9.88
CA GLU A 341 -19.60 -17.11 11.08
C GLU A 341 -18.98 -15.78 11.53
N ASP A 342 -18.86 -14.75 10.67
CA ASP A 342 -18.30 -13.45 11.09
C ASP A 342 -19.33 -12.30 11.03
N PRO A 343 -19.66 -11.63 12.15
CA PRO A 343 -20.63 -10.52 12.18
C PRO A 343 -20.09 -9.17 11.70
N ASN A 344 -18.78 -9.01 11.42
CA ASN A 344 -18.18 -7.68 11.20
C ASN A 344 -17.95 -7.34 9.72
N ASP A 345 -18.22 -6.09 9.34
CA ASP A 345 -17.76 -5.52 8.07
C ASP A 345 -16.26 -5.17 8.15
N TYR A 346 -15.57 -5.18 7.01
CA TYR A 346 -14.11 -4.99 6.94
C TYR A 346 -13.73 -3.66 6.33
N ASP A 347 -12.69 -3.05 6.87
CA ASP A 347 -12.17 -1.81 6.29
C ASP A 347 -11.54 -2.07 4.90
N ILE A 348 -11.17 -0.99 4.22
CA ILE A 348 -10.62 -1.07 2.86
C ILE A 348 -9.27 -1.79 2.84
N LYS A 349 -8.44 -1.56 3.86
CA LYS A 349 -7.11 -2.17 3.98
C LYS A 349 -7.26 -3.68 4.13
N GLU A 350 -8.08 -4.14 5.06
CA GLU A 350 -8.41 -5.54 5.28
C GLU A 350 -8.92 -6.19 3.99
N THR A 351 -9.91 -5.55 3.35
CA THR A 351 -10.53 -6.06 2.12
C THR A 351 -9.51 -6.29 1.00
N ILE A 352 -8.63 -5.30 0.74
CA ILE A 352 -7.64 -5.38 -0.34
C ILE A 352 -6.52 -6.37 0.01
N LEU A 353 -5.93 -6.25 1.21
CA LEU A 353 -4.79 -7.08 1.60
C LEU A 353 -5.18 -8.56 1.71
N TRP A 354 -6.37 -8.87 2.24
CA TRP A 354 -6.83 -10.24 2.32
C TRP A 354 -7.15 -10.84 0.97
N LYS A 355 -7.69 -10.05 0.03
CA LYS A 355 -7.87 -10.53 -1.33
C LYS A 355 -6.55 -10.85 -1.98
N ILE A 356 -5.55 -9.96 -1.90
CA ILE A 356 -4.22 -10.27 -2.45
C ILE A 356 -3.71 -11.58 -1.84
N ALA A 357 -3.70 -11.70 -0.51
CA ALA A 357 -3.30 -12.91 0.19
C ALA A 357 -4.04 -14.18 -0.27
N HIS A 358 -5.37 -14.14 -0.40
CA HIS A 358 -6.18 -15.29 -0.82
C HIS A 358 -5.92 -15.73 -2.27
N ARG A 359 -5.43 -14.81 -3.11
CA ARG A 359 -5.22 -15.06 -4.53
C ARG A 359 -3.75 -15.34 -4.86
N THR A 360 -2.80 -14.88 -4.05
CA THR A 360 -1.37 -14.98 -4.40
C THR A 360 -0.50 -15.55 -3.30
N PHE A 361 -1.00 -15.68 -2.07
CA PHE A 361 -0.17 -15.89 -0.87
C PHE A 361 0.87 -14.80 -0.62
N VAL A 362 0.71 -13.61 -1.20
CA VAL A 362 1.50 -12.42 -0.87
C VAL A 362 0.85 -11.73 0.32
N TYR A 363 1.64 -11.51 1.38
CA TYR A 363 1.15 -10.89 2.61
C TYR A 363 1.90 -9.58 2.85
N PHE A 364 1.14 -8.51 3.01
CA PHE A 364 1.62 -7.17 3.33
C PHE A 364 1.45 -6.87 4.82
N ASP A 365 1.97 -5.74 5.30
CA ASP A 365 1.85 -5.33 6.70
C ASP A 365 0.40 -4.97 7.09
N GLY A 366 -0.28 -5.91 7.75
CA GLY A 366 -1.64 -5.74 8.25
C GLY A 366 -1.70 -4.82 9.46
N CYS A 367 -0.69 -4.83 10.33
CA CYS A 367 -0.71 -4.12 11.61
C CYS A 367 -0.24 -2.66 11.55
N GLY A 368 0.16 -2.16 10.37
CA GLY A 368 0.55 -0.77 10.19
C GLY A 368 -0.60 0.20 10.41
N LEU A 369 -0.35 1.26 11.20
CA LEU A 369 -1.36 2.29 11.54
C LEU A 369 -1.65 3.29 10.41
N LYS A 370 -0.74 3.39 9.43
CA LYS A 370 -0.87 4.30 8.29
C LYS A 370 -1.67 3.62 7.18
N THR A 371 -2.30 4.43 6.33
CA THR A 371 -2.84 3.97 5.05
C THR A 371 -1.74 3.22 4.30
N HIS A 372 -2.01 1.97 3.99
CA HIS A 372 -1.12 1.09 3.27
C HIS A 372 -1.03 1.54 1.82
N PHE A 373 0.16 1.44 1.22
CA PHE A 373 0.34 1.93 -0.15
C PHE A 373 -0.47 1.14 -1.18
N TYR A 374 -0.96 -0.06 -0.88
CA TYR A 374 -1.86 -0.75 -1.80
C TYR A 374 -3.30 -0.23 -1.75
N GLU A 375 -3.65 0.60 -0.76
CA GLU A 375 -5.00 1.16 -0.64
C GLU A 375 -5.26 2.18 -1.77
N PRO A 376 -6.41 2.08 -2.45
CA PRO A 376 -6.89 3.04 -3.46
C PRO A 376 -7.19 4.42 -2.89
N GLU A 377 -7.04 5.48 -3.71
CA GLU A 377 -7.27 6.86 -3.27
C GLU A 377 -8.73 7.30 -3.46
N ASN A 378 -9.46 6.66 -4.36
CA ASN A 378 -10.85 6.98 -4.68
C ASN A 378 -11.70 5.74 -4.99
N ILE A 379 -13.02 5.91 -5.02
CA ILE A 379 -14.01 4.82 -5.18
C ILE A 379 -13.81 4.08 -6.52
N ARG A 380 -13.44 4.82 -7.58
CA ARG A 380 -13.23 4.24 -8.92
C ARG A 380 -12.03 3.29 -8.91
N GLU A 381 -10.91 3.72 -8.35
CA GLU A 381 -9.73 2.86 -8.19
C GLU A 381 -10.02 1.66 -7.30
N LEU A 382 -10.77 1.85 -6.21
CA LEU A 382 -11.19 0.77 -5.33
C LEU A 382 -12.00 -0.28 -6.08
N THR A 383 -13.02 0.15 -6.81
CA THR A 383 -13.88 -0.75 -7.59
C THR A 383 -13.08 -1.51 -8.65
N ASN A 384 -12.16 -0.83 -9.34
CA ASN A 384 -11.34 -1.44 -10.39
C ASN A 384 -10.33 -2.44 -9.83
N LEU A 385 -9.58 -2.06 -8.79
CA LEU A 385 -8.63 -2.97 -8.13
C LEU A 385 -9.35 -4.18 -7.55
N TYR A 386 -10.49 -3.95 -6.90
CA TYR A 386 -11.32 -5.01 -6.35
C TYR A 386 -11.69 -6.06 -7.42
N ARG A 387 -12.07 -5.61 -8.63
CA ARG A 387 -12.40 -6.50 -9.75
C ARG A 387 -11.21 -7.28 -10.28
N ILE A 388 -10.05 -6.64 -10.41
CA ILE A 388 -8.81 -7.33 -10.80
C ILE A 388 -8.51 -8.46 -9.82
N LEU A 389 -8.63 -8.20 -8.52
CA LEU A 389 -8.42 -9.24 -7.49
C LEU A 389 -9.53 -10.29 -7.45
N GLN A 390 -10.74 -9.94 -7.88
CA GLN A 390 -11.87 -10.88 -7.93
C GLN A 390 -11.80 -11.83 -9.12
N SER A 391 -11.19 -11.42 -10.23
CA SER A 391 -11.02 -12.28 -11.42
C SER A 391 -9.99 -13.40 -11.20
N MET A 392 -9.03 -13.20 -10.29
CA MET A 392 -8.07 -14.22 -9.87
C MET A 392 -8.76 -15.39 -9.15
N LYS A 393 -8.30 -16.62 -9.37
CA LYS A 393 -8.82 -17.80 -8.64
C LYS A 393 -8.32 -17.81 -7.19
N LYS A 394 -9.12 -18.32 -6.24
CA LYS A 394 -8.68 -18.49 -4.84
C LYS A 394 -7.61 -19.59 -4.80
N LEU A 395 -6.55 -19.37 -4.04
CA LEU A 395 -5.56 -20.41 -3.74
C LEU A 395 -5.97 -21.18 -2.48
N SER A 396 -5.66 -22.47 -2.46
CA SER A 396 -5.85 -23.35 -1.31
C SER A 396 -4.65 -24.29 -1.20
N LEU A 397 -4.15 -24.47 0.01
CA LEU A 397 -3.12 -25.48 0.31
C LEU A 397 -3.72 -26.85 0.64
N GLU A 398 -5.03 -27.04 0.50
CA GLU A 398 -5.69 -28.31 0.81
C GLU A 398 -5.13 -29.46 -0.05
N GLY A 399 -4.65 -30.51 0.63
CA GLY A 399 -3.98 -31.65 0.00
C GLY A 399 -2.63 -31.34 -0.66
N CYS A 400 -2.07 -30.13 -0.45
CA CYS A 400 -0.71 -29.79 -0.85
C CYS A 400 0.29 -30.22 0.23
N SER A 401 1.55 -30.42 -0.16
CA SER A 401 2.62 -30.76 0.79
C SER A 401 3.96 -30.21 0.33
N ILE A 402 4.82 -29.84 1.28
CA ILE A 402 6.17 -29.33 1.01
C ILE A 402 7.07 -30.50 0.56
N TYR A 403 7.87 -30.27 -0.48
CA TYR A 403 8.93 -31.21 -0.87
C TYR A 403 10.23 -30.89 -0.13
N LEU A 404 10.72 -31.84 0.67
CA LEU A 404 12.08 -31.75 1.24
C LEU A 404 13.13 -31.99 0.16
N ARG A 405 14.30 -31.34 0.29
CA ARG A 405 15.41 -31.45 -0.68
C ARG A 405 16.05 -32.85 -0.71
N THR A 406 15.97 -33.59 0.38
CA THR A 406 16.64 -34.89 0.57
C THR A 406 15.78 -36.11 0.25
N GLU A 407 14.49 -35.94 -0.02
CA GLU A 407 13.59 -37.07 -0.31
C GLU A 407 13.75 -37.53 -1.78
N ASN A 408 13.87 -38.84 -1.98
CA ASN A 408 14.15 -39.46 -3.27
C ASN A 408 13.12 -39.03 -4.34
N GLU A 409 13.60 -38.42 -5.42
CA GLU A 409 12.85 -37.72 -6.50
C GLU A 409 11.74 -38.56 -7.15
N ASN A 410 11.83 -39.89 -7.05
CA ASN A 410 10.99 -40.83 -7.81
C ASN A 410 9.82 -41.45 -7.03
N LYS A 411 9.64 -41.17 -5.73
CA LYS A 411 8.65 -41.89 -4.90
C LYS A 411 7.47 -41.07 -4.40
N VAL A 412 7.57 -39.75 -4.30
CA VAL A 412 6.53 -38.92 -3.69
C VAL A 412 6.05 -37.88 -4.70
N LYS A 413 4.77 -37.93 -5.07
CA LYS A 413 4.11 -36.95 -5.93
C LYS A 413 2.91 -36.36 -5.19
N PHE A 414 2.86 -35.04 -5.11
CA PHE A 414 1.73 -34.29 -4.56
C PHE A 414 0.96 -33.63 -5.73
N PRO A 415 -0.09 -34.28 -6.27
CA PRO A 415 -0.79 -33.79 -7.46
C PRO A 415 -1.38 -32.39 -7.28
N ASN A 416 -1.86 -32.06 -6.08
CA ASN A 416 -2.45 -30.76 -5.78
C ASN A 416 -1.44 -29.61 -5.90
N ASN A 417 -0.14 -29.87 -5.68
CA ASN A 417 0.90 -28.85 -5.83
C ASN A 417 0.98 -28.30 -7.26
N ALA A 418 0.78 -29.15 -8.28
CA ALA A 418 0.87 -28.71 -9.67
C ALA A 418 -0.27 -27.73 -10.03
N SER A 419 -1.50 -28.06 -9.63
CA SER A 419 -2.67 -27.20 -9.84
C SER A 419 -2.59 -25.88 -9.06
N LEU A 420 -2.08 -25.95 -7.82
CA LEU A 420 -1.79 -24.76 -7.01
C LEU A 420 -0.83 -23.84 -7.75
N LEU A 421 0.30 -24.38 -8.24
CA LEU A 421 1.34 -23.59 -8.88
C LEU A 421 0.86 -22.96 -10.19
N GLU A 422 0.19 -23.73 -11.05
CA GLU A 422 -0.41 -23.21 -12.29
C GLU A 422 -1.33 -22.01 -12.02
N THR A 423 -2.20 -22.14 -11.01
CA THR A 423 -3.11 -21.06 -10.63
C THR A 423 -2.37 -19.88 -10.02
N SER A 424 -1.39 -20.14 -9.16
CA SER A 424 -0.63 -19.08 -8.49
C SER A 424 0.20 -18.26 -9.48
N GLU A 425 0.81 -18.89 -10.49
CA GLU A 425 1.64 -18.20 -11.49
C GLU A 425 0.79 -17.21 -12.30
N ILE A 426 -0.42 -17.60 -12.73
CA ILE A 426 -1.35 -16.69 -13.40
C ILE A 426 -1.72 -15.52 -12.49
N ASN A 427 -2.01 -15.80 -11.22
CA ASN A 427 -2.37 -14.74 -10.27
C ASN A 427 -1.19 -13.80 -9.96
N TYR A 428 0.04 -14.32 -9.90
CA TYR A 428 1.26 -13.52 -9.76
C TYR A 428 1.47 -12.60 -10.97
N ASP A 429 1.27 -13.10 -12.19
CA ASP A 429 1.44 -12.28 -13.39
C ASP A 429 0.44 -11.10 -13.40
N VAL A 430 -0.83 -11.34 -13.02
CA VAL A 430 -1.83 -10.27 -12.87
C VAL A 430 -1.45 -9.28 -11.76
N LEU A 431 -0.93 -9.76 -10.61
CA LEU A 431 -0.50 -8.88 -9.53
C LEU A 431 0.72 -8.02 -9.93
N LEU A 432 1.71 -8.62 -10.60
CA LEU A 432 2.90 -7.93 -11.08
C LEU A 432 2.55 -6.90 -12.17
N ASP A 433 1.61 -7.23 -13.06
CA ASP A 433 1.08 -6.29 -14.05
C ASP A 433 0.34 -5.12 -13.37
N ASP A 434 -0.40 -5.36 -12.29
CA ASP A 434 -1.03 -4.28 -11.50
C ASP A 434 0.04 -3.38 -10.85
N ILE A 435 1.08 -3.97 -10.26
CA ILE A 435 2.21 -3.23 -9.66
C ILE A 435 2.91 -2.37 -10.72
N TYR A 436 3.23 -2.95 -11.88
CA TYR A 436 3.97 -2.29 -12.94
C TYR A 436 3.15 -1.20 -13.64
N ASN A 437 1.89 -1.48 -13.99
CA ASN A 437 1.08 -0.58 -14.80
C ASN A 437 0.28 0.42 -13.95
N ARG A 438 -0.47 -0.07 -12.95
CA ARG A 438 -1.35 0.79 -12.16
C ARG A 438 -0.59 1.46 -11.03
N LEU A 439 0.04 0.69 -10.14
CA LEU A 439 0.66 1.24 -8.93
C LEU A 439 1.82 2.16 -9.27
N ALA A 440 2.79 1.69 -10.05
CA ALA A 440 3.94 2.49 -10.47
C ALA A 440 3.53 3.61 -11.45
N GLY A 441 2.66 3.32 -12.42
CA GLY A 441 2.25 4.30 -13.44
C GLY A 441 1.44 5.48 -12.90
N SER A 442 0.67 5.29 -11.82
CA SER A 442 -0.11 6.36 -11.20
C SER A 442 0.66 7.18 -10.17
N ARG A 443 1.70 6.62 -9.55
CA ARG A 443 2.35 7.22 -8.37
C ARG A 443 3.76 7.72 -8.59
N LEU A 444 4.48 7.18 -9.56
CA LEU A 444 5.86 7.56 -9.79
C LEU A 444 5.95 8.76 -10.73
N SER A 445 6.87 9.67 -10.41
CA SER A 445 7.29 10.70 -11.36
C SER A 445 7.91 10.05 -12.62
N LYS A 446 8.02 10.80 -13.73
CA LYS A 446 8.59 10.29 -14.99
C LYS A 446 10.00 9.69 -14.82
N SER A 447 10.84 10.30 -13.97
CA SER A 447 12.20 9.83 -13.69
C SER A 447 12.19 8.55 -12.85
N GLN A 448 11.39 8.52 -11.78
CA GLN A 448 11.22 7.34 -10.93
C GLN A 448 10.62 6.17 -11.70
N LEU A 449 9.61 6.40 -12.54
CA LEU A 449 8.99 5.37 -13.37
C LEU A 449 10.02 4.75 -14.32
N LYS A 450 10.84 5.56 -14.98
CA LYS A 450 11.91 5.06 -15.87
C LYS A 450 12.94 4.23 -15.11
N TYR A 451 13.28 4.62 -13.88
CA TYR A 451 14.17 3.83 -13.02
C TYR A 451 13.51 2.51 -12.60
N PHE A 452 12.27 2.55 -12.10
CA PHE A 452 11.51 1.38 -11.70
C PHE A 452 11.34 0.37 -12.84
N GLN A 453 11.07 0.84 -14.07
CA GLN A 453 10.99 -0.04 -15.25
C GLN A 453 12.32 -0.72 -15.59
N ARG A 454 13.45 -0.08 -15.32
CA ARG A 454 14.78 -0.71 -15.46
C ARG A 454 15.01 -1.73 -14.36
N LEU A 455 14.59 -1.41 -13.13
CA LEU A 455 14.68 -2.31 -11.98
C LEU A 455 13.84 -3.57 -12.17
N TYR A 456 12.60 -3.43 -12.64
CA TYR A 456 11.67 -4.53 -12.93
C TYR A 456 12.23 -5.55 -13.95
N ARG A 457 13.05 -5.08 -14.89
CA ARG A 457 13.69 -5.95 -15.91
C ARG A 457 15.01 -6.56 -15.45
N GLU A 458 15.51 -6.14 -14.31
CA GLU A 458 16.76 -6.66 -13.77
C GLU A 458 16.55 -8.05 -13.17
N ASP A 459 17.60 -8.87 -13.18
CA ASP A 459 17.65 -10.10 -12.41
C ASP A 459 17.32 -9.82 -10.94
N ILE A 460 16.41 -10.61 -10.37
CA ILE A 460 15.90 -10.41 -9.02
C ILE A 460 17.03 -10.35 -7.97
N SER A 461 18.08 -11.16 -8.15
CA SER A 461 19.24 -11.19 -7.24
C SER A 461 20.03 -9.87 -7.21
N ARG A 462 19.83 -8.99 -8.20
CA ARG A 462 20.51 -7.69 -8.34
C ARG A 462 19.59 -6.51 -8.10
N GLN A 463 18.28 -6.71 -7.95
CA GLN A 463 17.31 -5.63 -7.77
C GLN A 463 17.62 -4.84 -6.49
N GLY A 464 17.78 -5.52 -5.36
CA GLY A 464 18.11 -4.84 -4.11
C GLY A 464 19.47 -4.11 -4.15
N GLU A 465 20.51 -4.67 -4.76
CA GLU A 465 21.82 -4.00 -4.89
C GLU A 465 21.69 -2.70 -5.68
N ARG A 466 20.97 -2.73 -6.80
CA ARG A 466 20.71 -1.53 -7.61
C ARG A 466 19.84 -0.51 -6.89
N PHE A 467 18.89 -0.96 -6.07
CA PHE A 467 18.06 -0.07 -5.29
C PHE A 467 18.85 0.59 -4.17
N LEU A 468 19.74 -0.14 -3.51
CA LEU A 468 20.66 0.41 -2.52
C LEU A 468 21.59 1.47 -3.13
N HIS A 469 22.14 1.21 -4.33
CA HIS A 469 22.94 2.21 -5.05
C HIS A 469 22.13 3.48 -5.37
N TYR A 470 20.86 3.33 -5.76
CA TYR A 470 19.97 4.47 -6.02
C TYR A 470 19.69 5.30 -4.76
N ILE A 471 19.50 4.63 -3.62
CA ILE A 471 19.32 5.27 -2.32
C ILE A 471 20.58 6.07 -1.96
N TRP A 472 21.75 5.47 -2.15
CA TRP A 472 23.03 6.11 -1.87
C TRP A 472 23.21 7.43 -2.62
N GLU A 473 23.01 7.41 -3.94
CA GLU A 473 23.16 8.60 -4.80
C GLU A 473 22.32 9.79 -4.33
N ARG A 474 21.22 9.53 -3.61
CA ARG A 474 20.29 10.55 -3.10
C ARG A 474 20.56 10.97 -1.68
N CYS A 475 20.95 10.04 -0.83
CA CYS A 475 21.08 10.30 0.61
C CYS A 475 22.48 10.78 0.99
N GLN A 476 23.50 10.59 0.13
CA GLN A 476 24.91 10.87 0.42
C GLN A 476 25.45 10.19 1.70
N GLU A 477 24.69 9.30 2.34
CA GLU A 477 25.22 8.39 3.36
C GLU A 477 26.19 7.45 2.65
N GLU A 478 27.49 7.46 2.98
CA GLU A 478 28.41 6.45 2.45
C GLU A 478 27.73 5.07 2.57
N PRO A 479 27.55 4.32 1.47
CA PRO A 479 27.16 2.95 1.58
C PRO A 479 28.34 2.35 2.32
N TYR A 480 28.08 1.56 3.36
CA TYR A 480 29.07 0.59 3.78
C TYR A 480 29.19 -0.46 2.66
N TYR A 481 29.73 -0.08 1.49
CA TYR A 481 30.48 -0.94 0.61
C TYR A 481 31.68 -1.37 1.43
N SER A 482 31.47 -2.31 2.33
CA SER A 482 32.57 -3.08 2.88
C SER A 482 33.16 -3.80 1.68
N GLU A 483 34.29 -3.29 1.16
CA GLU A 483 35.21 -3.98 0.26
C GLU A 483 35.81 -5.26 0.89
N SER A 484 35.16 -5.82 1.91
CA SER A 484 35.68 -6.90 2.75
C SER A 484 34.71 -8.06 2.98
N THR A 485 33.48 -8.04 2.44
CA THR A 485 32.54 -9.19 2.53
C THR A 485 32.57 -10.09 1.28
N GLY A 486 33.10 -9.64 0.15
CA GLY A 486 32.95 -10.36 -1.11
C GLY A 486 31.49 -10.46 -1.62
N GLN A 487 30.51 -9.97 -0.85
CA GLN A 487 29.09 -9.82 -1.16
C GLN A 487 28.67 -8.41 -0.70
N GLY A 488 28.68 -7.43 -1.61
CA GLY A 488 28.44 -6.01 -1.33
C GLY A 488 26.98 -5.63 -1.07
N TYR A 489 26.15 -6.55 -0.57
CA TYR A 489 24.70 -6.41 -0.53
C TYR A 489 24.04 -7.33 0.52
N SER A 490 23.04 -6.81 1.25
CA SER A 490 22.10 -7.60 2.06
C SER A 490 20.75 -6.90 2.14
N LEU A 491 19.66 -7.66 2.31
CA LEU A 491 18.31 -7.12 2.45
C LEU A 491 18.23 -6.12 3.60
N GLY A 492 18.91 -6.39 4.71
CA GLY A 492 18.97 -5.49 5.86
C GLY A 492 19.50 -4.09 5.54
N GLU A 493 20.51 -3.98 4.68
CA GLU A 493 21.02 -2.68 4.23
C GLU A 493 20.03 -1.95 3.33
N VAL A 494 19.28 -2.68 2.48
CA VAL A 494 18.19 -2.08 1.69
C VAL A 494 17.09 -1.53 2.59
N LEU A 495 16.65 -2.32 3.57
CA LEU A 495 15.62 -1.91 4.52
C LEU A 495 16.04 -0.68 5.33
N ARG A 496 17.31 -0.64 5.78
CA ARG A 496 17.89 0.54 6.42
C ARG A 496 17.91 1.75 5.48
N GLY A 497 18.38 1.56 4.24
CA GLY A 497 18.44 2.61 3.23
C GLY A 497 17.06 3.19 2.93
N MET A 498 16.04 2.34 2.78
CA MET A 498 14.65 2.76 2.63
C MET A 498 14.16 3.56 3.84
N TYR A 499 14.48 3.11 5.05
CA TYR A 499 14.11 3.81 6.28
C TYR A 499 14.70 5.22 6.35
N HIS A 500 15.95 5.38 5.91
CA HIS A 500 16.65 6.67 5.85
C HIS A 500 16.11 7.55 4.73
N MET A 501 16.04 7.04 3.50
CA MET A 501 15.55 7.79 2.33
C MET A 501 14.13 8.31 2.55
N GLY A 502 13.25 7.49 3.12
CA GLY A 502 11.87 7.89 3.43
C GLY A 502 11.75 8.98 4.51
N ARG A 503 12.83 9.35 5.20
CA ARG A 503 12.90 10.50 6.13
C ARG A 503 13.55 11.72 5.52
N VAL A 504 14.55 11.54 4.68
CA VAL A 504 15.26 12.64 4.03
C VAL A 504 14.47 13.20 2.85
N SER A 505 13.73 12.36 2.13
CA SER A 505 12.93 12.79 0.98
C SER A 505 11.54 12.16 0.98
N GLU A 506 10.50 12.98 1.18
CA GLU A 506 9.12 12.53 1.04
C GLU A 506 8.75 12.16 -0.41
N GLU A 507 9.37 12.83 -1.38
CA GLU A 507 9.16 12.61 -2.82
C GLU A 507 9.60 11.20 -3.28
N GLU A 508 10.48 10.55 -2.52
CA GLU A 508 10.98 9.20 -2.84
C GLU A 508 10.13 8.07 -2.23
N LYS A 509 9.21 8.38 -1.31
CA LYS A 509 8.32 7.38 -0.68
C LYS A 509 7.51 6.56 -1.71
N PRO A 510 6.94 7.15 -2.78
CA PRO A 510 6.24 6.38 -3.82
C PRO A 510 7.10 5.28 -4.46
N LEU A 511 8.39 5.55 -4.71
CA LEU A 511 9.31 4.57 -5.29
C LEU A 511 9.63 3.44 -4.28
N ILE A 512 9.83 3.79 -3.01
CA ILE A 512 10.00 2.80 -1.93
C ILE A 512 8.79 1.87 -1.86
N HIS A 513 7.57 2.42 -1.93
CA HIS A 513 6.34 1.63 -1.94
C HIS A 513 6.25 0.69 -3.14
N CYS A 514 6.60 1.15 -4.35
CA CYS A 514 6.59 0.32 -5.54
C CYS A 514 7.65 -0.79 -5.46
N PHE A 515 8.85 -0.48 -4.94
CA PHE A 515 9.89 -1.46 -4.70
C PHE A 515 9.45 -2.53 -3.69
N MET A 516 8.90 -2.12 -2.54
CA MET A 516 8.37 -3.07 -1.55
C MET A 516 7.26 -3.96 -2.12
N ALA A 517 6.35 -3.40 -2.92
CA ALA A 517 5.30 -4.18 -3.59
C ALA A 517 5.90 -5.24 -4.53
N LEU A 518 6.87 -4.82 -5.36
CA LEU A 518 7.56 -5.70 -6.31
C LEU A 518 8.32 -6.83 -5.62
N GLU A 519 9.20 -6.50 -4.68
CA GLU A 519 10.01 -7.47 -3.95
C GLU A 519 9.14 -8.44 -3.14
N THR A 520 8.10 -7.94 -2.45
CA THR A 520 7.18 -8.80 -1.69
C THR A 520 6.48 -9.79 -2.64
N ALA A 521 6.04 -9.36 -3.83
CA ALA A 521 5.41 -10.26 -4.80
C ALA A 521 6.39 -11.29 -5.38
N LEU A 522 7.58 -10.84 -5.82
CA LEU A 522 8.56 -11.70 -6.48
C LEU A 522 9.20 -12.71 -5.52
N LEU A 523 9.61 -12.29 -4.32
CA LEU A 523 10.25 -13.18 -3.35
C LEU A 523 9.26 -14.20 -2.79
N THR A 524 7.98 -13.83 -2.61
CA THR A 524 6.93 -14.78 -2.25
C THR A 524 6.73 -15.83 -3.35
N ARG A 525 6.70 -15.41 -4.64
CA ARG A 525 6.62 -16.34 -5.77
C ARG A 525 7.76 -17.37 -5.73
N LEU A 526 9.00 -16.91 -5.50
CA LEU A 526 10.16 -17.79 -5.36
C LEU A 526 10.04 -18.71 -4.14
N TYR A 527 9.57 -18.21 -3.01
CA TYR A 527 9.37 -19.00 -1.80
C TYR A 527 8.36 -20.13 -2.03
N ILE A 528 7.17 -19.83 -2.58
CA ILE A 528 6.15 -20.84 -2.91
C ILE A 528 6.70 -21.87 -3.91
N ARG A 529 7.39 -21.40 -4.96
CA ARG A 529 8.01 -22.29 -5.95
C ARG A 529 9.07 -23.20 -5.33
N SER A 530 9.84 -22.70 -4.37
CA SER A 530 10.87 -23.47 -3.69
C SER A 530 10.34 -24.61 -2.82
N LEU A 531 9.11 -24.48 -2.31
CA LEU A 531 8.48 -25.47 -1.44
C LEU A 531 7.65 -26.50 -2.21
N TYR A 532 6.88 -26.04 -3.20
CA TYR A 532 5.81 -26.86 -3.79
C TYR A 532 6.11 -27.39 -5.20
N HIS A 533 7.12 -26.87 -5.91
CA HIS A 533 7.38 -27.28 -7.29
C HIS A 533 7.79 -28.76 -7.39
N PRO A 534 7.23 -29.56 -8.31
CA PRO A 534 7.51 -31.01 -8.38
C PRO A 534 8.97 -31.32 -8.74
N GLU A 535 9.60 -30.49 -9.57
CA GLU A 535 10.99 -30.68 -9.98
C GLU A 535 12.01 -30.12 -8.98
N THR A 536 12.92 -30.97 -8.48
CA THR A 536 13.98 -30.60 -7.53
C THR A 536 14.90 -29.49 -8.06
N LYS A 537 15.25 -29.53 -9.35
CA LYS A 537 16.10 -28.51 -9.97
C LYS A 537 15.48 -27.11 -9.90
N VAL A 538 14.17 -27.02 -10.13
CA VAL A 538 13.43 -25.75 -10.08
C VAL A 538 13.28 -25.29 -8.63
N ARG A 539 12.98 -26.18 -7.68
CA ARG A 539 12.93 -25.84 -6.25
C ARG A 539 14.26 -25.26 -5.76
N ASN A 540 15.36 -25.95 -6.06
CA ASN A 540 16.70 -25.54 -5.67
C ASN A 540 17.10 -24.21 -6.31
N ARG A 541 16.73 -23.99 -7.58
CA ARG A 541 16.96 -22.71 -8.26
C ARG A 541 16.17 -21.58 -7.59
N ALA A 542 14.87 -21.76 -7.35
CA ALA A 542 14.03 -20.74 -6.74
C ALA A 542 14.49 -20.38 -5.32
N ARG A 543 14.87 -21.39 -4.51
CA ARG A 543 15.46 -21.16 -3.18
C ARG A 543 16.77 -20.39 -3.26
N LYS A 544 17.65 -20.75 -4.21
CA LYS A 544 18.91 -20.05 -4.42
C LYS A 544 18.67 -18.60 -4.81
N GLU A 545 17.83 -18.33 -5.81
CA GLU A 545 17.51 -16.97 -6.26
C GLU A 545 16.92 -16.13 -5.11
N LEU A 546 16.05 -16.72 -4.29
CA LEU A 546 15.50 -16.07 -3.10
C LEU A 546 16.59 -15.71 -2.09
N LEU A 547 17.47 -16.66 -1.73
CA LEU A 547 18.53 -16.43 -0.77
C LEU A 547 19.61 -15.48 -1.29
N ASP A 548 19.93 -15.54 -2.58
CA ASP A 548 20.85 -14.59 -3.24
C ASP A 548 20.26 -13.16 -3.20
N SER A 549 18.94 -13.01 -3.32
CA SER A 549 18.24 -11.72 -3.21
C SER A 549 18.17 -11.19 -1.77
N VAL A 550 18.27 -12.06 -0.76
CA VAL A 550 18.34 -11.67 0.66
C VAL A 550 19.77 -11.32 1.07
N GLY A 551 20.77 -12.00 0.51
CA GLY A 551 22.16 -11.89 0.91
C GLY A 551 22.43 -12.52 2.28
N GLY A 552 23.50 -12.06 2.95
CA GLY A 552 23.95 -12.66 4.21
C GLY A 552 23.12 -12.30 5.45
N SER A 553 22.24 -11.30 5.36
CA SER A 553 21.58 -10.70 6.54
C SER A 553 20.27 -10.02 6.18
N VAL A 554 19.26 -10.19 7.03
CA VAL A 554 17.94 -9.53 6.89
C VAL A 554 17.86 -8.19 7.63
N VAL A 555 18.88 -7.87 8.44
CA VAL A 555 18.89 -6.69 9.34
C VAL A 555 20.06 -5.76 9.05
N GLY A 556 21.21 -6.32 8.67
CA GLY A 556 22.46 -5.59 8.48
C GLY A 556 22.77 -4.65 9.65
N SER A 557 23.40 -3.53 9.33
CA SER A 557 23.72 -2.44 10.24
C SER A 557 22.49 -1.81 10.92
N TRP A 558 21.27 -2.06 10.42
CA TRP A 558 20.05 -1.63 11.11
C TRP A 558 19.88 -2.29 12.47
N GLY A 559 20.45 -3.49 12.64
CA GLY A 559 20.44 -4.22 13.91
C GLY A 559 21.02 -3.42 15.07
N ASN A 560 21.97 -2.51 14.80
CA ASN A 560 22.55 -1.62 15.80
C ASN A 560 21.55 -0.63 16.41
N TYR A 561 20.37 -0.48 15.81
CA TYR A 561 19.27 0.32 16.36
C TYR A 561 18.21 -0.54 17.09
N LEU A 562 18.33 -1.87 17.05
CA LEU A 562 17.46 -2.80 17.77
C LEU A 562 17.97 -3.11 19.18
N LEU A 563 19.30 -3.06 19.38
CA LEU A 563 19.93 -3.33 20.67
C LEU A 563 20.47 -2.05 21.32
N PRO A 564 20.53 -2.00 22.66
CA PRO A 564 21.28 -0.97 23.37
C PRO A 564 22.78 -1.05 23.06
N VAL A 565 23.47 0.06 23.29
CA VAL A 565 24.93 0.11 23.21
C VAL A 565 25.50 -0.58 24.46
N LEU A 566 26.59 -1.31 24.30
CA LEU A 566 27.32 -1.91 25.41
C LEU A 566 28.32 -0.92 25.98
N GLU A 567 28.23 -0.62 27.28
CA GLU A 567 29.23 0.17 28.01
C GLU A 567 30.42 -0.72 28.41
N ASP A 568 31.64 -0.27 28.12
CA ASP A 568 32.86 -0.87 28.67
C ASP A 568 33.41 -0.03 29.83
N ASN A 569 33.45 -0.66 31.00
CA ASN A 569 33.98 -0.10 32.24
C ASN A 569 35.31 -0.77 32.62
N SER A 570 36.09 -1.22 31.63
CA SER A 570 37.43 -1.77 31.85
C SER A 570 38.42 -0.64 32.14
N GLU A 571 39.41 -0.87 33.01
CA GLU A 571 40.40 0.15 33.43
C GLU A 571 41.25 0.70 32.27
N VAL A 572 41.23 0.04 31.10
CA VAL A 572 42.04 0.38 29.92
C VAL A 572 41.29 1.31 28.95
N ASP A 573 39.95 1.28 28.93
CA ASP A 573 39.09 1.99 27.96
C ASP A 573 37.84 2.60 28.64
N GLU A 574 38.00 3.19 29.84
CA GLU A 574 36.92 3.88 30.57
C GLU A 574 36.18 4.88 29.66
N GLY A 575 34.88 4.63 29.42
CA GLY A 575 34.00 5.50 28.62
C GLY A 575 33.77 5.07 27.16
N SER A 576 34.30 3.91 26.73
CA SER A 576 34.03 3.37 25.40
C SER A 576 32.67 2.66 25.33
N SER A 577 31.98 2.80 24.19
CA SER A 577 30.66 2.19 23.96
C SER A 577 30.63 1.46 22.62
N TYR A 578 29.97 0.29 22.56
CA TYR A 578 30.01 -0.61 21.42
C TYR A 578 28.61 -0.99 20.90
N LYS A 579 28.41 -0.89 19.58
CA LYS A 579 27.18 -1.34 18.91
C LYS A 579 27.25 -2.86 18.65
N MET A 580 26.25 -3.59 19.15
CA MET A 580 26.25 -5.06 19.21
C MET A 580 25.26 -5.74 18.26
N GLY A 581 24.37 -4.97 17.63
CA GLY A 581 23.32 -5.52 16.77
C GLY A 581 23.81 -6.00 15.42
N TYR A 582 24.91 -5.44 14.93
CA TYR A 582 25.66 -5.85 13.76
C TYR A 582 27.14 -5.58 14.01
N MET A 583 27.92 -6.65 14.09
CA MET A 583 29.34 -6.63 14.41
C MET A 583 30.15 -7.22 13.26
N LYS A 584 31.16 -6.46 12.83
CA LYS A 584 32.18 -6.91 11.90
C LYS A 584 33.50 -7.01 12.65
N ILE A 585 34.04 -8.21 12.71
CA ILE A 585 35.18 -8.57 13.53
C ILE A 585 36.36 -8.83 12.61
N LEU A 586 37.32 -7.91 12.66
CA LEU A 586 38.57 -8.01 11.93
C LEU A 586 39.65 -8.57 12.87
N SER A 587 40.18 -9.76 12.58
CA SER A 587 41.27 -10.34 13.39
C SER A 587 42.41 -10.84 12.51
N ARG A 588 43.64 -10.40 12.81
CA ARG A 588 44.84 -10.88 12.09
C ARG A 588 45.29 -12.28 12.54
N THR A 589 44.93 -12.69 13.75
CA THR A 589 45.45 -13.89 14.43
C THR A 589 44.37 -14.92 14.76
N GLY A 590 43.09 -14.62 14.52
CA GLY A 590 41.96 -15.44 14.96
C GLY A 590 41.34 -14.95 16.27
N GLY A 591 40.36 -15.69 16.81
CA GLY A 591 39.76 -15.39 18.11
C GLY A 591 39.15 -16.64 18.75
N ARG A 592 38.92 -16.66 20.07
CA ARG A 592 38.27 -17.81 20.71
C ARG A 592 36.75 -17.68 20.58
N ILE A 593 36.13 -18.83 20.35
CA ILE A 593 34.68 -19.00 20.23
C ILE A 593 34.12 -19.43 21.58
N LEU A 594 34.81 -20.36 22.23
CA LEU A 594 34.34 -21.08 23.40
C LEU A 594 35.52 -21.55 24.24
N THR A 595 35.40 -21.38 25.56
CA THR A 595 36.33 -21.94 26.54
C THR A 595 35.60 -22.95 27.45
N GLN A 596 36.11 -24.18 27.53
CA GLN A 596 35.53 -25.26 28.33
C GLN A 596 36.57 -25.93 29.22
N LYS A 597 36.15 -26.43 30.39
CA LYS A 597 37.00 -27.25 31.26
C LYS A 597 37.45 -28.52 30.54
N ARG A 598 38.75 -28.84 30.62
CA ARG A 598 39.33 -30.02 29.97
C ARG A 598 38.74 -31.32 30.55
N PRO A 599 38.53 -32.35 29.72
CA PRO A 599 38.21 -33.68 30.22
C PRO A 599 39.34 -34.22 31.12
N ARG A 600 38.99 -35.12 32.05
CA ARG A 600 39.93 -35.74 33.00
C ARG A 600 41.12 -36.39 32.28
N SER A 601 40.84 -37.09 31.19
CA SER A 601 41.81 -37.63 30.23
C SER A 601 41.75 -36.84 28.93
N TRP A 602 42.91 -36.43 28.41
CA TRP A 602 43.02 -35.72 27.12
C TRP A 602 43.26 -36.72 25.99
N ASN A 603 42.19 -37.41 25.55
CA ASN A 603 42.19 -38.31 24.40
C ASN A 603 40.88 -38.15 23.62
N LEU A 604 40.84 -38.70 22.39
CA LEU A 604 39.72 -38.56 21.46
C LEU A 604 38.39 -39.00 22.10
N ASP A 605 38.31 -40.18 22.69
CA ASP A 605 37.08 -40.71 23.29
C ASP A 605 36.54 -39.83 24.43
N SER A 606 37.45 -39.33 25.27
CA SER A 606 37.09 -38.46 26.40
C SER A 606 36.58 -37.10 25.92
N PHE A 607 37.17 -36.57 24.86
CA PHE A 607 36.73 -35.33 24.22
C PHE A 607 35.38 -35.52 23.52
N LEU A 608 35.20 -36.60 22.76
CA LEU A 608 33.92 -36.93 22.12
C LEU A 608 32.81 -37.16 23.15
N SER A 609 33.12 -37.79 24.28
CA SER A 609 32.17 -37.94 25.39
C SER A 609 31.78 -36.60 26.00
N MET A 610 32.73 -35.66 26.14
CA MET A 610 32.47 -34.29 26.60
C MET A 610 31.59 -33.53 25.61
N LEU A 611 31.89 -33.61 24.30
CA LEU A 611 31.15 -32.97 23.23
C LEU A 611 29.66 -33.38 23.24
N GLY A 612 29.39 -34.67 23.48
CA GLY A 612 28.04 -35.21 23.56
C GLY A 612 27.33 -34.98 24.91
N LYS A 613 27.98 -35.28 26.04
CA LYS A 613 27.32 -35.25 27.37
C LYS A 613 27.02 -33.85 27.89
N ASN A 614 27.79 -32.85 27.48
CA ASN A 614 27.66 -31.49 28.00
C ASN A 614 26.86 -30.57 27.06
N ASN A 615 26.17 -31.13 26.05
CA ASN A 615 25.46 -30.37 25.01
C ASN A 615 26.34 -29.32 24.29
N LEU A 616 27.66 -29.47 24.35
CA LEU A 616 28.62 -28.47 23.87
C LEU A 616 28.47 -28.22 22.37
N LEU A 617 28.17 -29.29 21.61
CA LEU A 617 27.89 -29.18 20.18
C LEU A 617 26.66 -28.31 19.91
N LYS A 618 25.56 -28.51 20.63
CA LYS A 618 24.34 -27.71 20.46
C LYS A 618 24.57 -26.24 20.78
N VAL A 619 25.30 -25.96 21.86
CA VAL A 619 25.66 -24.59 22.25
C VAL A 619 26.50 -23.92 21.16
N LEU A 620 27.49 -24.63 20.60
CA LEU A 620 28.33 -24.13 19.52
C LEU A 620 27.52 -23.90 18.23
N GLU A 621 26.67 -24.84 17.85
CA GLU A 621 25.78 -24.73 16.69
C GLU A 621 24.86 -23.50 16.82
N LEU A 622 24.22 -23.32 17.98
CA LEU A 622 23.35 -22.17 18.25
C LEU A 622 24.13 -20.85 18.21
N LEU A 623 25.28 -20.75 18.88
CA LEU A 623 26.08 -19.52 18.86
C LEU A 623 26.49 -19.12 17.43
N LEU A 624 26.97 -20.10 16.64
CA LEU A 624 27.47 -19.83 15.29
C LEU A 624 26.35 -19.58 14.27
N MET A 625 25.10 -19.89 14.59
CA MET A 625 23.95 -19.46 13.76
C MET A 625 23.87 -17.92 13.68
N CYS A 626 24.44 -17.15 14.60
CA CYS A 626 24.49 -15.69 14.49
C CYS A 626 25.58 -15.18 13.51
N VAL A 627 26.46 -16.05 13.02
CA VAL A 627 27.57 -15.69 12.12
C VAL A 627 27.11 -15.77 10.67
N THR A 628 27.03 -14.63 9.99
CA THR A 628 26.41 -14.51 8.66
C THR A 628 27.31 -14.98 7.52
N ASN A 629 28.62 -14.99 7.72
CA ASN A 629 29.63 -15.37 6.73
C ASN A 629 30.37 -16.67 7.06
N TRP A 630 29.79 -17.55 7.88
CA TRP A 630 30.37 -18.86 8.17
C TRP A 630 30.52 -19.67 6.87
N GLY A 631 31.66 -20.32 6.69
CA GLY A 631 31.94 -21.17 5.52
C GLY A 631 32.15 -20.44 4.19
N VAL A 632 32.08 -19.11 4.15
CA VAL A 632 32.30 -18.33 2.92
C VAL A 632 33.79 -18.21 2.61
N GLU A 633 34.23 -18.71 1.45
CA GLU A 633 35.58 -18.50 0.94
C GLU A 633 35.71 -17.08 0.36
N TYR A 634 36.60 -16.28 0.93
CA TYR A 634 36.94 -14.96 0.40
C TYR A 634 37.80 -15.07 -0.86
N ARG A 635 37.72 -14.06 -1.76
CA ARG A 635 38.62 -13.93 -2.93
C ARG A 635 40.11 -13.94 -2.55
N SER A 636 40.45 -13.66 -1.29
CA SER A 636 41.80 -13.74 -0.73
C SER A 636 42.22 -15.16 -0.28
N GLY A 637 41.40 -16.20 -0.51
CA GLY A 637 41.72 -17.61 -0.26
C GLY A 637 41.82 -18.01 1.22
N SER A 638 41.30 -17.20 2.15
CA SER A 638 41.33 -17.52 3.59
C SER A 638 39.94 -17.93 4.07
N ALA A 639 39.62 -19.22 4.04
CA ALA A 639 38.42 -19.76 4.67
C ALA A 639 38.52 -19.66 6.20
N CYS A 640 37.38 -19.58 6.90
CA CYS A 640 37.34 -19.65 8.35
C CYS A 640 37.79 -21.03 8.83
N VAL A 641 38.97 -21.14 9.45
CA VAL A 641 39.48 -22.42 9.95
C VAL A 641 39.17 -22.55 11.44
N MET A 642 38.44 -23.59 11.83
CA MET A 642 38.25 -23.92 13.25
C MET A 642 39.46 -24.69 13.78
N THR A 643 39.95 -24.34 14.98
CA THR A 643 41.01 -25.07 15.67
C THR A 643 40.63 -25.35 17.12
N ILE A 644 41.16 -26.44 17.67
CA ILE A 644 40.97 -26.81 19.08
C ILE A 644 42.34 -26.82 19.73
N LYS A 645 42.50 -26.08 20.84
CA LYS A 645 43.75 -25.99 21.58
C LYS A 645 43.53 -26.33 23.05
N LYS A 646 44.53 -26.97 23.66
CA LYS A 646 44.62 -27.13 25.11
C LYS A 646 45.39 -25.95 25.71
N ALA A 647 44.97 -25.46 26.87
CA ALA A 647 45.72 -24.44 27.59
C ALA A 647 47.09 -24.98 28.04
N SER A 648 48.17 -24.23 27.78
CA SER A 648 49.50 -24.50 28.32
C SER A 648 49.68 -23.81 29.68
N ARG A 649 50.35 -24.47 30.64
CA ARG A 649 50.83 -23.81 31.88
C ARG A 649 51.68 -22.59 31.48
N LYS A 650 51.30 -21.39 31.94
CA LYS A 650 51.93 -20.10 31.62
C LYS A 650 53.46 -20.16 31.68
N SER A 651 54.15 -19.55 30.71
CA SER A 651 55.44 -18.88 30.94
C SER A 651 55.16 -17.49 31.52
N GLU A 652 56.00 -17.03 32.45
CA GLU A 652 55.79 -15.88 33.34
C GLU A 652 55.65 -14.49 32.68
N ASN A 653 55.62 -14.35 31.35
CA ASN A 653 55.73 -13.04 30.69
C ASN A 653 54.54 -12.56 29.85
N ASP A 654 53.40 -13.27 29.82
CA ASP A 654 52.20 -12.79 29.11
C ASP A 654 51.19 -12.19 30.12
N GLU A 655 51.29 -10.87 30.30
CA GLU A 655 50.31 -10.01 30.95
C GLU A 655 49.18 -9.68 29.95
N ASP A 656 48.25 -10.63 29.73
CA ASP A 656 46.92 -10.31 29.18
C ASP A 656 45.87 -10.56 30.27
N GLU A 657 45.30 -9.47 30.78
CA GLU A 657 44.32 -9.45 31.89
C GLU A 657 42.87 -9.75 31.48
N THR A 658 42.63 -10.51 30.40
CA THR A 658 41.28 -10.70 29.84
C THR A 658 40.62 -12.05 30.12
N ASP A 659 41.21 -12.92 30.94
CA ASP A 659 40.54 -14.19 31.29
C ASP A 659 39.46 -13.99 32.37
N LEU A 660 38.19 -14.04 31.96
CA LEU A 660 37.01 -14.19 32.83
C LEU A 660 36.97 -15.54 33.59
N PHE A 661 37.94 -16.43 33.35
CA PHE A 661 38.21 -17.58 34.20
C PHE A 661 39.08 -17.17 35.38
N ARG A 662 38.71 -17.62 36.60
CA ARG A 662 39.59 -17.49 37.77
C ARG A 662 41.00 -17.93 37.39
N LYS A 663 42.04 -17.15 37.74
CA LYS A 663 43.47 -17.44 37.52
C LYS A 663 43.87 -18.87 37.92
N GLU A 664 43.08 -19.55 38.75
CA GLU A 664 43.22 -20.93 39.21
C GLU A 664 42.87 -22.03 38.17
N ASP A 665 42.09 -21.75 37.11
CA ASP A 665 41.63 -22.75 36.12
C ASP A 665 42.38 -22.71 34.76
N ALA A 666 43.24 -21.71 34.53
CA ALA A 666 43.93 -21.47 33.25
C ALA A 666 44.83 -22.64 32.78
N GLY A 667 45.27 -23.52 33.69
CA GLY A 667 46.09 -24.69 33.35
C GLY A 667 45.29 -25.93 32.87
N ASN A 668 43.95 -25.88 32.85
CA ASN A 668 43.10 -27.06 32.60
C ASN A 668 41.87 -26.75 31.73
N ALA A 669 42.04 -25.92 30.70
CA ALA A 669 40.99 -25.52 29.76
C ALA A 669 41.25 -26.02 28.32
N VAL A 670 40.18 -26.00 27.53
CA VAL A 670 40.15 -26.29 26.09
C VAL A 670 39.48 -25.12 25.39
N TYR A 671 40.12 -24.65 24.33
CA TYR A 671 39.65 -23.53 23.51
C TYR A 671 39.21 -24.05 22.15
N ILE A 672 38.04 -23.59 21.69
CA ILE A 672 37.65 -23.68 20.28
C ILE A 672 37.86 -22.29 19.69
N GLU A 673 38.70 -22.18 18.67
CA GLU A 673 39.11 -20.92 18.05
C GLU A 673 38.77 -20.92 16.56
N TYR A 674 38.65 -19.74 15.97
CA TYR A 674 38.63 -19.55 14.52
C TYR A 674 39.87 -18.79 14.06
N MET A 675 40.36 -19.12 12.88
CA MET A 675 41.38 -18.38 12.16
C MET A 675 40.71 -17.79 10.92
N ASN A 676 40.26 -16.54 11.00
CA ASN A 676 39.74 -15.78 9.86
C ASN A 676 40.03 -14.29 10.05
N ARG A 677 40.30 -13.59 8.94
CA ARG A 677 40.48 -12.15 8.89
C ARG A 677 39.19 -11.35 9.08
N ASN A 678 38.03 -11.93 8.76
CA ASN A 678 36.74 -11.22 8.87
C ASN A 678 35.60 -12.17 9.28
N ILE A 679 34.98 -11.93 10.44
CA ILE A 679 33.73 -12.57 10.86
C ILE A 679 32.66 -11.49 10.99
N THR A 680 31.49 -11.72 10.40
CA THR A 680 30.33 -10.85 10.57
C THR A 680 29.25 -11.59 11.33
N CYS A 681 28.64 -10.92 12.30
CA CYS A 681 27.51 -11.45 13.05
C CYS A 681 26.49 -10.35 13.35
N ASP A 682 25.23 -10.73 13.41
CA ASP A 682 24.15 -9.81 13.72
C ASP A 682 23.01 -10.51 14.46
N VAL A 683 22.13 -9.70 15.06
CA VAL A 683 21.04 -10.17 15.93
C VAL A 683 20.07 -11.11 15.20
N TRP A 684 19.94 -10.98 13.88
CA TRP A 684 19.10 -11.84 13.03
C TRP A 684 19.92 -12.85 12.19
N GLY A 685 21.20 -13.08 12.51
CA GLY A 685 22.07 -13.93 11.69
C GLY A 685 21.54 -15.36 11.56
N PHE A 686 20.85 -15.85 12.59
CA PHE A 686 20.22 -17.18 12.58
C PHE A 686 19.11 -17.29 11.54
N VAL A 687 18.52 -16.19 11.07
CA VAL A 687 17.38 -16.21 10.13
C VAL A 687 17.82 -16.78 8.79
N VAL A 688 18.89 -16.22 8.21
CA VAL A 688 19.45 -16.71 6.94
C VAL A 688 20.07 -18.09 7.14
N ASN A 689 20.79 -18.32 8.25
CA ASN A 689 21.39 -19.62 8.54
C ASN A 689 20.36 -20.73 8.72
N SER A 690 19.19 -20.44 9.30
CA SER A 690 18.04 -21.37 9.37
C SER A 690 17.51 -21.68 7.97
N ALA A 691 17.44 -20.69 7.08
CA ALA A 691 17.00 -20.88 5.72
C ALA A 691 18.00 -21.66 4.84
N ARG A 692 19.27 -21.73 5.23
CA ARG A 692 20.32 -22.55 4.60
C ARG A 692 20.89 -23.64 5.51
N TYR A 693 20.10 -24.10 6.48
CA TYR A 693 20.61 -24.93 7.59
C TYR A 693 21.42 -26.14 7.12
N GLU A 694 21.02 -26.81 6.04
CA GLU A 694 21.75 -27.96 5.49
C GLU A 694 23.20 -27.61 5.14
N GLN A 695 23.40 -26.47 4.46
CA GLN A 695 24.73 -25.97 4.10
C GLN A 695 25.50 -25.57 5.35
N PHE A 696 24.86 -24.81 6.24
CA PHE A 696 25.47 -24.34 7.50
C PHE A 696 25.98 -25.51 8.35
N PHE A 697 25.14 -26.51 8.63
CA PHE A 697 25.53 -27.67 9.43
C PHE A 697 26.59 -28.50 8.72
N SER A 698 26.48 -28.71 7.40
CA SER A 698 27.50 -29.44 6.63
C SER A 698 28.88 -28.79 6.75
N GLU A 699 28.96 -27.47 6.57
CA GLU A 699 30.22 -26.71 6.65
C GLU A 699 30.78 -26.70 8.08
N LEU A 700 29.91 -26.47 9.09
CA LEU A 700 30.30 -26.47 10.49
C LEU A 700 30.77 -27.86 10.96
N HIS A 701 30.07 -28.93 10.58
CA HIS A 701 30.42 -30.30 10.97
C HIS A 701 31.74 -30.73 10.35
N GLU A 702 32.00 -30.44 9.08
CA GLU A 702 33.29 -30.75 8.46
C GLU A 702 34.44 -29.90 9.04
N ALA A 703 34.18 -28.64 9.41
CA ALA A 703 35.14 -27.82 10.15
C ALA A 703 35.48 -28.44 11.53
N LEU A 704 34.48 -28.93 12.25
CA LEU A 704 34.66 -29.62 13.53
C LEU A 704 35.40 -30.94 13.38
N VAL A 705 35.03 -31.78 12.40
CA VAL A 705 35.75 -33.04 12.11
C VAL A 705 37.22 -32.75 11.84
N THR A 706 37.51 -31.75 11.02
CA THR A 706 38.88 -31.33 10.70
C THR A 706 39.63 -30.83 11.94
N ALA A 707 39.00 -30.00 12.77
CA ALA A 707 39.61 -29.46 13.98
C ALA A 707 39.90 -30.54 15.03
N ILE A 708 38.96 -31.48 15.22
CA ILE A 708 39.11 -32.60 16.16
C ILE A 708 40.19 -33.57 15.67
N SER A 709 40.16 -33.94 14.38
CA SER A 709 41.15 -34.83 13.78
C SER A 709 42.57 -34.28 13.95
N ARG A 710 42.79 -32.99 13.67
CA ARG A 710 44.09 -32.32 13.86
C ARG A 710 44.51 -32.21 15.32
N CYS A 711 43.57 -32.05 16.26
CA CYS A 711 43.89 -31.88 17.67
C CYS A 711 44.30 -33.19 18.36
N PHE A 712 43.83 -34.33 17.85
CA PHE A 712 44.06 -35.66 18.43
C PHE A 712 44.83 -36.61 17.50
N ASP A 713 45.37 -36.10 16.40
CA ASP A 713 46.09 -36.87 15.36
C ASP A 713 45.28 -38.09 14.86
N ALA A 714 43.96 -37.92 14.73
CA ALA A 714 43.05 -38.98 14.32
C ALA A 714 43.00 -39.08 12.79
N GLU A 715 43.68 -40.08 12.23
CA GLU A 715 43.85 -40.26 10.78
C GLU A 715 43.09 -41.47 10.23
N SER A 716 42.72 -42.45 11.06
CA SER A 716 42.08 -43.67 10.56
C SER A 716 40.65 -43.43 10.13
N LYS A 717 40.20 -44.17 9.11
CA LYS A 717 38.81 -44.12 8.63
C LYS A 717 37.80 -44.42 9.75
N ALA A 718 38.14 -45.31 10.68
CA ALA A 718 37.28 -45.67 11.81
C ALA A 718 37.15 -44.53 12.83
N GLU A 719 38.23 -43.82 13.13
CA GLU A 719 38.21 -42.67 14.04
C GLU A 719 37.42 -41.49 13.45
N LEU A 720 37.66 -41.16 12.17
CA LEU A 720 36.92 -40.11 11.47
C LEU A 720 35.42 -40.40 11.42
N GLU A 721 35.05 -41.66 11.17
CA GLU A 721 33.66 -42.10 11.19
C GLU A 721 33.08 -42.04 12.62
N GLY A 722 33.87 -42.36 13.64
CA GLY A 722 33.51 -42.19 15.05
C GLY A 722 33.18 -40.73 15.40
N ILE A 723 34.02 -39.79 14.98
CA ILE A 723 33.80 -38.34 15.16
C ILE A 723 32.49 -37.92 14.48
N ARG A 724 32.30 -38.29 13.20
CA ARG A 724 31.08 -37.96 12.44
C ARG A 724 29.82 -38.51 13.10
N ASN A 725 29.87 -39.75 13.61
CA ASN A 725 28.73 -40.36 14.30
C ASN A 725 28.36 -39.62 15.58
N VAL A 726 29.36 -39.18 16.36
CA VAL A 726 29.11 -38.38 17.58
C VAL A 726 28.51 -37.02 17.23
N ILE A 727 29.03 -36.33 16.20
CA ILE A 727 28.47 -35.05 15.74
C ILE A 727 27.03 -35.24 15.28
N LYS A 728 26.80 -36.20 14.37
CA LYS A 728 25.46 -36.48 13.83
C LYS A 728 24.43 -36.81 14.90
N LYS A 729 24.82 -37.55 15.95
CA LYS A 729 23.92 -37.93 17.04
C LYS A 729 23.53 -36.77 17.95
N ASN A 730 24.40 -35.77 18.11
CA ASN A 730 24.20 -34.67 19.06
C ASN A 730 23.85 -33.33 18.41
N SER A 731 23.81 -33.28 17.07
CA SER A 731 23.50 -32.08 16.28
C SER A 731 22.00 -31.73 16.29
N LEU A 732 21.71 -30.45 16.10
CA LEU A 732 20.37 -29.92 15.85
C LEU A 732 19.85 -30.16 14.41
N LEU A 733 20.66 -30.73 13.51
CA LEU A 733 20.30 -30.90 12.09
C LEU A 733 18.95 -31.61 11.87
N GLU A 734 18.65 -32.68 12.61
CA GLU A 734 17.38 -33.39 12.46
C GLU A 734 16.19 -32.56 12.98
N GLU A 735 16.38 -31.78 14.06
CA GLU A 735 15.33 -30.86 14.55
C GLU A 735 14.97 -29.81 13.47
N TYR A 736 15.95 -29.33 12.70
CA TYR A 736 15.71 -28.40 11.58
C TYR A 736 14.98 -29.04 10.41
N LYS A 737 15.27 -30.31 10.08
CA LYS A 737 14.55 -31.05 9.03
C LYS A 737 13.08 -31.25 9.39
N GLU A 738 12.81 -31.59 10.64
CA GLU A 738 11.44 -31.74 11.16
C GLU A 738 10.70 -30.40 11.13
N TRP A 739 11.36 -29.32 11.54
CA TRP A 739 10.81 -27.96 11.46
C TRP A 739 10.51 -27.54 10.02
N GLU A 740 11.43 -27.74 9.08
CA GLU A 740 11.21 -27.41 7.66
C GLU A 740 10.02 -28.17 7.06
N ARG A 741 9.87 -29.45 7.41
CA ARG A 741 8.74 -30.27 6.96
C ARG A 741 7.40 -29.70 7.44
N ALA A 742 7.35 -29.11 8.63
CA ALA A 742 6.12 -28.61 9.24
C ALA A 742 5.80 -27.16 8.85
N TYR A 743 6.81 -26.30 8.69
CA TYR A 743 6.63 -24.84 8.59
C TYR A 743 7.32 -24.20 7.37
N GLY A 744 8.09 -24.97 6.58
CA GLY A 744 9.03 -24.43 5.61
C GLY A 744 10.33 -23.95 6.27
N TYR A 745 11.23 -23.34 5.50
CA TYR A 745 12.58 -23.01 5.97
C TYR A 745 12.78 -21.55 6.40
N ALA A 746 11.72 -20.73 6.35
CA ALA A 746 11.80 -19.31 6.67
C ALA A 746 11.31 -19.06 8.10
N VAL A 747 12.24 -18.77 9.02
CA VAL A 747 11.90 -18.45 10.42
C VAL A 747 11.28 -17.06 10.59
N LEU A 748 11.67 -16.12 9.72
CA LEU A 748 10.99 -14.85 9.51
C LEU A 748 10.53 -14.78 8.05
N PRO A 749 9.44 -14.06 7.74
CA PRO A 749 8.93 -13.94 6.38
C PRO A 749 9.74 -12.93 5.57
N PHE A 750 11.04 -13.17 5.38
CA PHE A 750 11.92 -12.29 4.60
C PHE A 750 11.54 -12.19 3.11
N TYR A 751 10.67 -13.08 2.64
CA TYR A 751 10.03 -13.00 1.33
C TYR A 751 8.84 -12.02 1.27
N ASN A 752 8.28 -11.62 2.42
CA ASN A 752 7.29 -10.56 2.54
C ASN A 752 7.98 -9.26 3.01
N VAL A 753 8.68 -8.59 2.09
CA VAL A 753 9.59 -7.46 2.41
C VAL A 753 8.87 -6.31 3.12
N ASP A 754 7.67 -5.93 2.69
CA ASP A 754 6.89 -4.88 3.37
C ASP A 754 6.55 -5.24 4.83
N MET A 755 6.13 -6.49 5.06
CA MET A 755 5.80 -6.97 6.40
C MET A 755 7.04 -7.00 7.29
N LEU A 756 8.16 -7.56 6.81
CA LEU A 756 9.41 -7.60 7.56
C LEU A 756 9.90 -6.19 7.93
N TYR A 757 9.92 -5.27 6.96
CA TYR A 757 10.33 -3.88 7.15
C TYR A 757 9.52 -3.18 8.26
N ASN A 758 8.20 -3.34 8.24
CA ASN A 758 7.34 -2.70 9.23
C ASN A 758 7.37 -3.40 10.60
N MET A 759 7.55 -4.73 10.65
CA MET A 759 7.79 -5.46 11.90
C MET A 759 9.09 -5.00 12.57
N GLU A 760 10.20 -4.89 11.84
CA GLU A 760 11.47 -4.41 12.39
C GLU A 760 11.37 -2.99 12.95
N LYS A 761 10.63 -2.10 12.27
CA LYS A 761 10.32 -0.76 12.80
C LYS A 761 9.55 -0.80 14.11
N ARG A 762 8.59 -1.73 14.25
CA ARG A 762 7.82 -1.89 15.50
C ARG A 762 8.69 -2.48 16.61
N VAL A 763 9.49 -3.50 16.31
CA VAL A 763 10.46 -4.09 17.26
C VAL A 763 11.43 -3.02 17.76
N ARG A 764 12.01 -2.23 16.85
CA ARG A 764 12.87 -1.08 17.22
C ARG A 764 12.17 -0.12 18.18
N ARG A 765 10.92 0.22 17.91
CA ARG A 765 10.14 1.15 18.74
C ARG A 765 9.94 0.61 20.15
N GLU A 766 9.57 -0.67 20.28
CA GLU A 766 9.40 -1.30 21.59
C GLU A 766 10.73 -1.43 22.32
N CYS A 767 11.81 -1.80 21.63
CA CYS A 767 13.15 -1.86 22.22
C CYS A 767 13.61 -0.48 22.71
N LYS A 768 13.37 0.61 21.95
CA LYS A 768 13.69 1.98 22.37
C LYS A 768 12.92 2.42 23.63
N LYS A 769 11.72 1.90 23.89
CA LYS A 769 10.98 2.18 25.13
C LYS A 769 11.63 1.51 26.34
N LYS A 770 12.14 0.28 26.17
CA LYS A 770 12.80 -0.49 27.23
C LYS A 770 14.24 -0.05 27.47
N TYR A 771 14.94 0.28 26.39
CA TYR A 771 16.34 0.69 26.33
C TYR A 771 16.45 2.03 25.58
N PRO A 772 16.28 3.17 26.28
CA PRO A 772 16.36 4.49 25.67
C PRO A 772 17.71 4.75 25.00
N THR A 773 17.70 5.52 23.91
CA THR A 773 18.91 5.89 23.16
C THR A 773 19.87 6.68 24.06
N GLY A 774 21.17 6.30 24.05
CA GLY A 774 22.21 6.96 24.85
C GLY A 774 22.41 6.37 26.26
N VAL A 775 21.58 5.42 26.69
CA VAL A 775 21.81 4.65 27.92
C VAL A 775 22.42 3.31 27.54
N GLY A 776 23.69 3.09 27.88
CA GLY A 776 24.32 1.80 27.66
C GLY A 776 23.84 0.77 28.67
N VAL A 777 23.95 -0.50 28.29
CA VAL A 777 23.73 -1.61 29.20
C VAL A 777 25.05 -2.22 29.63
N ARG A 778 25.07 -2.83 30.82
CA ARG A 778 26.25 -3.56 31.28
C ARG A 778 26.40 -4.86 30.50
N LYS A 779 27.63 -5.37 30.43
CA LYS A 779 27.98 -6.66 29.78
C LYS A 779 26.99 -7.77 30.11
N ARG A 780 26.66 -7.97 31.38
CA ARG A 780 25.74 -9.05 31.82
C ARG A 780 24.28 -8.92 31.32
N GLU A 781 23.88 -7.73 30.88
CA GLU A 781 22.51 -7.39 30.47
C GLU A 781 22.31 -7.47 28.94
N ILE A 782 23.39 -7.48 28.13
CA ILE A 782 23.29 -7.45 26.66
C ILE A 782 22.64 -8.71 26.08
N TYR A 783 22.92 -9.89 26.66
CA TYR A 783 22.27 -11.14 26.23
C TYR A 783 20.77 -11.10 26.48
N ASP A 784 20.34 -10.54 27.63
CA ASP A 784 18.92 -10.43 27.95
C ASP A 784 18.23 -9.42 27.01
N ALA A 785 18.93 -8.36 26.58
CA ALA A 785 18.44 -7.44 25.55
C ALA A 785 18.26 -8.11 24.17
N VAL A 786 19.13 -9.06 23.79
CA VAL A 786 18.94 -9.89 22.58
C VAL A 786 17.67 -10.73 22.70
N LEU A 787 17.43 -11.36 23.84
CA LEU A 787 16.22 -12.15 24.06
C LEU A 787 14.96 -11.28 24.04
N ASP A 788 15.02 -10.04 24.52
CA ASP A 788 13.90 -9.10 24.41
C ASP A 788 13.56 -8.72 22.97
N VAL A 789 14.57 -8.57 22.11
CA VAL A 789 14.36 -8.35 20.66
C VAL A 789 13.63 -9.55 20.05
N TYR A 790 14.00 -10.77 20.43
CA TYR A 790 13.38 -12.00 19.95
C TYR A 790 11.91 -12.11 20.43
N GLU A 791 11.66 -11.84 21.71
CA GLU A 791 10.30 -11.86 22.25
C GLU A 791 9.43 -10.76 21.63
N SER A 792 10.00 -9.57 21.42
CA SER A 792 9.30 -8.48 20.73
C SER A 792 8.94 -8.87 19.29
N MET A 793 9.81 -9.56 18.56
CA MET A 793 9.52 -10.04 17.20
C MET A 793 8.40 -11.08 17.21
N LYS A 794 8.44 -12.05 18.13
CA LYS A 794 7.36 -13.03 18.34
C LYS A 794 6.00 -12.35 18.54
N ILE A 795 5.94 -11.29 19.35
CA ILE A 795 4.72 -10.50 19.55
C ILE A 795 4.25 -9.84 18.25
N GLN A 796 5.16 -9.28 17.43
CA GLN A 796 4.76 -8.67 16.15
C GLN A 796 4.24 -9.73 15.16
N LEU A 797 4.88 -10.89 15.07
CA LEU A 797 4.43 -12.00 14.23
C LEU A 797 3.04 -12.49 14.65
N ASN A 798 2.77 -12.59 15.96
CA ASN A 798 1.44 -12.94 16.46
C ASN A 798 0.36 -11.92 16.10
N LYS A 799 0.72 -10.62 16.01
CA LYS A 799 -0.22 -9.58 15.58
C LYS A 799 -0.55 -9.71 14.09
N GLU A 800 0.45 -9.96 13.24
CA GLU A 800 0.22 -10.23 11.82
C GLU A 800 -0.61 -11.51 11.63
N ASP A 801 -0.31 -12.57 12.40
CA ASP A 801 -1.15 -13.76 12.44
C ASP A 801 -2.59 -13.40 12.85
N GLY A 802 -2.81 -12.57 13.86
CA GLY A 802 -4.16 -12.11 14.23
C GLY A 802 -4.89 -11.37 13.11
N PHE A 803 -4.18 -10.63 12.27
CA PHE A 803 -4.77 -9.93 11.12
C PHE A 803 -5.20 -10.90 10.00
N TYR A 804 -4.48 -12.02 9.80
CA TYR A 804 -4.76 -12.97 8.72
C TYR A 804 -5.50 -14.24 9.20
N LYS A 805 -5.01 -14.94 10.23
CA LYS A 805 -5.34 -16.32 10.63
C LYS A 805 -6.83 -16.71 10.65
N ASP A 806 -7.71 -15.87 11.17
CA ASP A 806 -9.14 -16.21 11.29
C ASP A 806 -9.89 -16.16 9.95
N LYS A 807 -9.21 -15.73 8.87
CA LYS A 807 -9.81 -15.56 7.53
C LYS A 807 -9.36 -16.61 6.52
N PHE A 808 -8.35 -17.41 6.82
CA PHE A 808 -7.75 -18.36 5.87
C PHE A 808 -7.53 -19.73 6.51
N SER A 809 -8.26 -20.75 6.04
CA SER A 809 -8.07 -22.14 6.47
C SER A 809 -6.68 -22.71 6.13
N SER A 810 -6.00 -22.14 5.13
CA SER A 810 -4.68 -22.56 4.66
C SER A 810 -3.52 -21.69 5.19
N TRP A 811 -3.76 -20.77 6.13
CA TRP A 811 -2.69 -19.89 6.65
C TRP A 811 -1.71 -20.66 7.52
N THR A 812 -0.43 -20.55 7.18
CA THR A 812 0.66 -21.03 8.04
C THR A 812 1.03 -19.93 9.01
N SER A 813 0.83 -20.18 10.30
CA SER A 813 1.12 -19.19 11.35
C SER A 813 2.61 -18.82 11.37
N LEU A 814 2.86 -17.52 11.18
CA LEU A 814 4.20 -16.93 11.19
C LEU A 814 4.82 -17.03 12.59
N GLU A 815 4.03 -16.79 13.64
CA GLU A 815 4.47 -16.92 15.02
C GLU A 815 4.85 -18.36 15.34
N LYS A 816 4.07 -19.36 14.89
CA LYS A 816 4.41 -20.76 15.10
C LYS A 816 5.67 -21.15 14.35
N ALA A 817 5.83 -20.75 13.09
CA ALA A 817 7.04 -21.02 12.32
C ALA A 817 8.28 -20.46 13.04
N TYR A 818 8.18 -19.25 13.60
CA TYR A 818 9.21 -18.62 14.41
C TYR A 818 9.48 -19.37 15.72
N SER A 819 8.44 -19.56 16.53
CA SER A 819 8.53 -20.16 17.86
C SER A 819 8.98 -21.61 17.82
N MET A 820 8.64 -22.37 16.78
CA MET A 820 9.04 -23.77 16.63
C MET A 820 10.40 -23.96 15.96
N CYS A 821 11.04 -22.89 15.47
CA CYS A 821 12.40 -22.96 14.97
C CYS A 821 13.34 -23.44 16.10
N PRO A 822 14.25 -24.41 15.84
CA PRO A 822 15.12 -24.93 16.89
C PRO A 822 15.95 -23.83 17.58
N TYR A 823 16.45 -22.84 16.85
CA TYR A 823 17.18 -21.72 17.47
C TYR A 823 16.33 -20.94 18.49
N ILE A 824 15.08 -20.65 18.15
CA ILE A 824 14.14 -19.94 19.03
C ILE A 824 13.72 -20.80 20.22
N GLN A 825 13.49 -22.10 20.00
CA GLN A 825 13.15 -23.05 21.06
C GLN A 825 14.19 -23.10 22.19
N TYR A 826 15.48 -23.04 21.87
CA TYR A 826 16.56 -23.07 22.86
C TYR A 826 16.94 -21.68 23.43
N THR A 827 16.46 -20.58 22.86
CA THR A 827 16.78 -19.21 23.34
C THR A 827 15.65 -18.59 24.16
N ILE A 828 14.42 -18.56 23.62
CA ILE A 828 13.24 -17.98 24.28
C ILE A 828 12.03 -18.94 24.37
N GLY A 829 12.12 -20.14 23.77
CA GLY A 829 11.04 -21.12 23.75
C GLY A 829 11.08 -22.18 24.87
N GLU A 830 10.40 -23.30 24.65
CA GLU A 830 10.19 -24.35 25.67
C GLU A 830 11.47 -25.08 26.09
N LYS A 831 12.48 -25.12 25.19
CA LYS A 831 13.76 -25.77 25.45
C LYS A 831 14.80 -24.83 26.09
N LYS A 832 14.46 -23.57 26.36
CA LYS A 832 15.37 -22.56 26.92
C LYS A 832 16.10 -23.04 28.17
N GLU A 833 15.37 -23.57 29.15
CA GLU A 833 15.95 -24.02 30.44
C GLU A 833 17.00 -25.13 30.28
N GLN A 834 17.05 -25.81 29.13
CA GLN A 834 18.03 -26.87 28.88
C GLN A 834 19.45 -26.34 28.65
N LEU A 835 19.59 -25.12 28.09
CA LEU A 835 20.88 -24.57 27.66
C LEU A 835 21.05 -23.08 27.98
N TYR A 836 20.10 -22.41 28.64
CA TYR A 836 20.14 -20.96 28.84
C TYR A 836 21.44 -20.49 29.52
N LYS A 837 21.88 -21.18 30.56
CA LYS A 837 23.09 -20.81 31.31
C LYS A 837 24.33 -20.98 30.43
N GLU A 838 24.47 -22.12 29.77
CA GLU A 838 25.60 -22.39 28.88
C GLU A 838 25.63 -21.41 27.71
N LEU A 839 24.50 -21.14 27.07
CA LEU A 839 24.40 -20.18 25.97
C LEU A 839 24.75 -18.77 26.42
N LYS A 840 24.24 -18.33 27.57
CA LYS A 840 24.57 -17.01 28.13
C LYS A 840 26.06 -16.91 28.41
N ASP A 841 26.64 -17.89 29.11
CA ASP A 841 28.06 -17.88 29.48
C ASP A 841 28.95 -17.86 28.22
N VAL A 842 28.63 -18.66 27.21
CA VAL A 842 29.39 -18.74 25.95
C VAL A 842 29.21 -17.50 25.09
N PHE A 843 27.99 -16.96 24.98
CA PHE A 843 27.74 -15.70 24.29
C PHE A 843 28.53 -14.55 24.93
N MET A 844 28.57 -14.50 26.26
CA MET A 844 29.35 -13.52 26.99
C MET A 844 30.85 -13.67 26.73
N GLN A 845 31.39 -14.90 26.68
CA GLN A 845 32.79 -15.14 26.30
C GLN A 845 33.08 -14.65 24.88
N PHE A 846 32.22 -15.00 23.93
CA PHE A 846 32.34 -14.64 22.51
C PHE A 846 32.36 -13.12 22.30
N ILE A 847 31.59 -12.36 23.08
CA ILE A 847 31.62 -10.90 23.05
C ILE A 847 32.84 -10.33 23.79
N TYR A 848 33.19 -10.88 24.96
CA TYR A 848 34.24 -10.33 25.83
C TYR A 848 35.61 -10.30 25.16
N GLU A 849 35.98 -11.36 24.46
CA GLU A 849 37.27 -11.42 23.75
C GLU A 849 37.37 -10.49 22.54
N ARG A 850 36.26 -9.84 22.15
CA ARG A 850 36.15 -9.07 20.92
C ARG A 850 35.93 -7.58 21.12
N ALA A 851 35.46 -7.14 22.30
CA ALA A 851 35.34 -5.72 22.65
C ALA A 851 36.68 -4.95 22.52
N VAL A 852 37.82 -5.64 22.59
CA VAL A 852 39.16 -5.06 22.49
C VAL A 852 39.60 -4.77 21.03
N TYR A 853 38.94 -5.35 20.01
CA TYR A 853 39.44 -5.33 18.62
C TYR A 853 38.54 -4.65 17.57
N VAL A 854 37.43 -4.02 17.96
CA VAL A 854 36.50 -3.41 16.99
C VAL A 854 36.89 -1.97 16.64
N ASP A 855 37.82 -1.81 15.70
CA ASP A 855 38.34 -0.50 15.26
C ASP A 855 37.32 0.34 14.45
N GLU A 856 36.28 -0.29 13.87
CA GLU A 856 35.28 0.39 13.01
C GLU A 856 33.98 0.79 13.72
N THR A 857 33.71 0.35 14.96
CA THR A 857 32.46 0.68 15.70
C THR A 857 32.65 1.62 16.89
N ARG A 858 33.89 2.07 17.13
CA ARG A 858 34.22 3.06 18.16
C ARG A 858 33.71 4.44 17.76
N GLU A 859 32.72 4.97 18.47
CA GLU A 859 32.42 6.40 18.42
C GLU A 859 33.45 7.16 19.27
N ARG A 860 34.36 7.91 18.63
CA ARG A 860 35.04 9.02 19.28
C ARG A 860 34.12 10.23 19.21
N GLY A 861 33.42 10.54 20.30
CA GLY A 861 32.66 11.78 20.52
C GLY A 861 32.27 12.55 19.26
N VAL A 862 31.29 12.03 18.51
CA VAL A 862 30.61 12.79 17.45
C VAL A 862 29.22 13.09 17.98
N GLU A 863 28.92 14.38 18.17
CA GLU A 863 27.55 14.83 18.42
C GLU A 863 26.65 14.30 17.31
N VAL A 864 25.69 13.45 17.69
CA VAL A 864 24.54 13.15 16.86
C VAL A 864 23.86 14.50 16.58
N PRO A 865 23.67 14.92 15.32
CA PRO A 865 22.90 16.13 15.05
C PRO A 865 21.52 15.96 15.67
N SER A 866 21.25 16.78 16.69
CA SER A 866 20.00 16.83 17.46
C SER A 866 18.81 17.35 16.64
N GLU A 867 18.97 17.52 15.34
CA GLU A 867 17.99 18.17 14.45
C GLU A 867 17.12 17.19 13.63
N ILE A 868 17.14 15.88 13.88
CA ILE A 868 16.22 14.92 13.24
C ILE A 868 15.36 14.19 14.29
N GLU A 869 14.93 14.91 15.33
CA GLU A 869 14.20 14.36 16.49
C GLU A 869 12.79 14.93 16.70
N GLY A 870 12.09 15.31 15.63
CA GLY A 870 10.66 15.62 15.70
C GLY A 870 9.90 15.00 14.55
N PHE A 871 9.07 13.97 14.82
CA PHE A 871 7.80 13.57 14.20
C PHE A 871 7.51 12.05 14.30
#